data_AF-A0A396FR03-F1
#
_entry.id   AF-A0A396FR03-F1
#
_cell.length_a   1.000
_cell.length_b   1.000
_cell.length_c   1.000
_cell.angle_alpha   90.00
_cell.angle_beta   90.00
_cell.angle_gamma   90.00
#
_symmetry.space_group_name_H-M   'P 1'
#
loop_
_entity.id
_entity.type
_entity.pdbx_description
1 polymer ?
#
loop_
_entity_poly.entity_id
_entity_poly.type
_entity_poly.pdbx_seq_one_letter_code
_entity_poly.pdbx_strand_id
1 'polypeptide(L)'
;MKKPVLVIMAAGMGSRYGGMKQIDPVDEYGHIIVDFSIYDAYLAGFEEVIFVIKRENAEDFHNVIGNRIEKIMKVRYAFQELENLPEGFEVPAGRVKPWGTAHAILSCKDMIDGPFAVINADDYYGREAFKQIYDYLSVHEDNEKYQYAMVGYQLKNTLTENGSVARGVCDIDGDGKLVSVTEHTTIVKRGENAAYTEDDGKSYTDLAGDTIVSMNLWGFSKGFLSEIAYGFRDFLQEGLQHNPLKCEYYLPSVVSRLLDSNKAEVKVLLTTEKWYGVTYREDKPMVMAAVKKLEENDFYPKQLCGKLEAAANFCFEGVYKEEIPWGNGHINDTYRVTFENEQGVKKYYILQQMNKSIFKNPVELMENIVGVTEFLKRKISANGGNPERETLNVIPAKDGKPYYVDSEGEYWRAYVFIENTVSYDLIDNPEILYEGGLAFGRFQSMLADYPAKTLHETIPGFHDTRERFETFKKAVEEDVCSRVDLVREEIQFVLDREEIVDCFQDLLRSGKISFRVTHNDTKINNVLMDKDTKKGICVIDLDTVMPGAAMNDFGDAVRIGASTALEDEQNLDKVWCDLELFEACAKGFIEGCGGKLSQEEIKLLPMGARLMTYECGMRFLMDYIQGDIYFKIHRPGQNLDRARTQFKLVSDMEHKWKVMENIVKKYM
;
A
#
# COMPACT_ATOMS: atom_id res chain seq x y z
N MET A 1 21.14 16.24 19.16
CA MET A 1 19.79 16.68 19.51
C MET A 1 18.89 15.46 19.67
N LYS A 2 17.93 15.45 20.62
CA LYS A 2 16.92 14.39 20.67
C LYS A 2 15.93 14.57 19.52
N LYS A 3 15.38 13.48 18.99
CA LYS A 3 14.40 13.55 17.91
C LYS A 3 13.10 14.21 18.37
N PRO A 4 12.41 14.97 17.50
CA PRO A 4 11.11 15.53 17.82
C PRO A 4 10.07 14.47 18.19
N VAL A 5 9.28 14.74 19.22
CA VAL A 5 8.12 13.91 19.63
C VAL A 5 6.83 14.52 19.08
N LEU A 6 5.90 13.72 18.58
CA LEU A 6 4.57 14.20 18.21
C LEU A 6 3.61 14.10 19.40
N VAL A 7 2.92 15.18 19.74
CA VAL A 7 1.90 15.22 20.78
C VAL A 7 0.54 15.43 20.11
N ILE A 8 -0.37 14.47 20.27
CA ILE A 8 -1.71 14.52 19.68
C ILE A 8 -2.72 14.79 20.78
N MET A 9 -3.39 15.94 20.70
CA MET A 9 -4.43 16.34 21.64
C MET A 9 -5.77 15.69 21.25
N ALA A 10 -6.14 14.67 22.03
CA ALA A 10 -7.34 13.87 21.83
C ALA A 10 -8.33 13.94 23.02
N ALA A 11 -8.08 14.79 24.02
CA ALA A 11 -8.94 14.92 25.20
C ALA A 11 -10.22 15.77 24.99
N GLY A 12 -10.38 16.38 23.82
CA GLY A 12 -11.49 17.28 23.49
C GLY A 12 -12.85 16.59 23.41
N MET A 13 -13.91 17.25 23.91
CA MET A 13 -15.30 16.80 23.75
C MET A 13 -15.93 17.42 22.51
N GLY A 14 -16.28 16.60 21.51
CA GLY A 14 -17.04 17.03 20.33
C GLY A 14 -18.50 17.30 20.66
N SER A 15 -18.82 18.41 21.34
CA SER A 15 -20.19 18.72 21.78
C SER A 15 -21.20 18.89 20.63
N ARG A 16 -20.72 19.18 19.42
CA ARG A 16 -21.52 19.36 18.19
C ARG A 16 -21.75 18.07 17.40
N TYR A 17 -21.01 16.99 17.70
CA TYR A 17 -20.96 15.76 16.89
C TYR A 17 -21.83 14.61 17.41
N GLY A 18 -22.15 14.59 18.71
CA GLY A 18 -22.99 13.55 19.33
C GLY A 18 -22.31 12.18 19.52
N GLY A 19 -20.97 12.12 19.54
CA GLY A 19 -20.15 10.91 19.73
C GLY A 19 -18.64 11.22 19.74
N MET A 20 -17.76 10.20 19.85
CA MET A 20 -16.30 10.40 19.73
C MET A 20 -15.90 10.58 18.25
N LYS A 21 -15.85 11.85 17.82
CA LYS A 21 -15.42 12.27 16.49
C LYS A 21 -14.05 11.69 16.08
N GLN A 22 -13.14 11.52 17.04
CA GLN A 22 -11.74 11.14 16.80
C GLN A 22 -11.55 9.69 16.32
N ILE A 23 -12.56 8.83 16.49
CA ILE A 23 -12.53 7.42 16.08
C ILE A 23 -13.51 7.10 14.95
N ASP A 24 -14.09 8.13 14.31
CA ASP A 24 -15.05 7.94 13.23
C ASP A 24 -14.33 7.80 11.87
N PRO A 25 -14.53 6.70 11.12
CA PRO A 25 -13.83 6.48 9.86
C PRO A 25 -14.13 7.53 8.79
N VAL A 26 -13.13 7.86 7.96
CA VAL A 26 -13.20 8.87 6.89
C VAL A 26 -12.93 8.31 5.49
N ASP A 27 -12.84 6.99 5.35
CA ASP A 27 -12.77 6.31 4.05
C ASP A 27 -13.50 4.95 4.09
N GLU A 28 -13.45 4.22 2.98
CA GLU A 28 -14.06 2.89 2.82
C GLU A 28 -13.25 1.75 3.48
N TYR A 29 -11.99 2.01 3.85
CA TYR A 29 -11.08 1.06 4.49
C TYR A 29 -11.18 1.11 6.02
N GLY A 30 -11.90 2.09 6.57
CA GLY A 30 -12.12 2.23 8.00
C GLY A 30 -11.09 3.12 8.70
N HIS A 31 -10.21 3.81 7.96
CA HIS A 31 -9.22 4.68 8.58
C HIS A 31 -9.87 5.93 9.18
N ILE A 32 -9.26 6.43 10.25
CA ILE A 32 -9.67 7.66 10.93
C ILE A 32 -8.68 8.79 10.59
N ILE A 33 -9.04 10.06 10.82
CA ILE A 33 -8.18 11.22 10.48
C ILE A 33 -6.78 11.12 11.12
N VAL A 34 -6.71 10.62 12.36
CA VAL A 34 -5.45 10.41 13.08
C VAL A 34 -4.51 9.48 12.32
N ASP A 35 -5.01 8.47 11.60
CA ASP A 35 -4.18 7.51 10.88
C ASP A 35 -3.34 8.21 9.80
N PHE A 36 -3.94 9.17 9.09
CA PHE A 36 -3.24 9.99 8.08
C PHE A 36 -2.17 10.88 8.72
N SER A 37 -2.51 11.51 9.86
CA SER A 37 -1.56 12.35 10.60
C SER A 37 -0.35 11.55 11.09
N ILE A 38 -0.57 10.32 11.57
CA ILE A 38 0.51 9.45 12.04
C ILE A 38 1.33 8.92 10.88
N TYR A 39 0.69 8.54 9.78
CA TYR A 39 1.37 8.11 8.56
C TYR A 39 2.31 9.22 8.04
N ASP A 40 1.83 10.45 7.89
CA ASP A 40 2.65 11.58 7.45
C ASP A 40 3.74 11.95 8.46
N ALA A 41 3.45 11.90 9.76
CA ALA A 41 4.46 12.13 10.80
C ALA A 41 5.56 11.06 10.78
N TYR A 42 5.21 9.79 10.62
CA TYR A 42 6.17 8.70 10.50
C TYR A 42 7.09 8.92 9.30
N LEU A 43 6.54 9.26 8.14
CA LEU A 43 7.31 9.59 6.94
C LEU A 43 8.20 10.84 7.12
N ALA A 44 7.74 11.83 7.88
CA ALA A 44 8.55 13.01 8.21
C ALA A 44 9.75 12.66 9.11
N GLY A 45 9.66 11.60 9.90
CA GLY A 45 10.74 11.08 10.75
C GLY A 45 10.40 11.01 12.25
N PHE A 46 9.16 11.29 12.65
CA PHE A 46 8.74 11.12 14.04
C PHE A 46 8.78 9.63 14.42
N GLU A 47 9.42 9.31 15.54
CA GLU A 47 9.54 7.93 16.05
C GLU A 47 8.68 7.68 17.30
N GLU A 48 8.13 8.75 17.87
CA GLU A 48 7.36 8.70 19.09
C GLU A 48 6.14 9.63 19.03
N VAL A 49 5.00 9.10 19.48
CA VAL A 49 3.75 9.83 19.64
C VAL A 49 3.25 9.74 21.09
N ILE A 50 2.78 10.87 21.62
CA ILE A 50 2.10 10.97 22.90
C ILE A 50 0.66 11.39 22.66
N PHE A 51 -0.28 10.50 22.95
CA PHE A 51 -1.71 10.84 22.95
C PHE A 51 -2.10 11.45 24.28
N VAL A 52 -2.62 12.68 24.25
CA VAL A 52 -3.24 13.31 25.42
C VAL A 52 -4.74 13.06 25.35
N ILE A 53 -5.24 12.17 26.20
CA ILE A 53 -6.61 11.68 26.22
C ILE A 53 -7.27 11.89 27.59
N LYS A 54 -8.57 11.57 27.68
CA LYS A 54 -9.23 11.38 28.98
C LYS A 54 -9.07 9.93 29.44
N ARG A 55 -8.92 9.71 30.75
CA ARG A 55 -8.74 8.36 31.31
C ARG A 55 -9.90 7.42 30.98
N GLU A 56 -11.12 7.94 30.98
CA GLU A 56 -12.33 7.18 30.62
C GLU A 56 -12.31 6.62 29.19
N ASN A 57 -11.55 7.24 28.27
CA ASN A 57 -11.46 6.81 26.87
C ASN A 57 -10.20 5.97 26.58
N ALA A 58 -9.40 5.63 27.60
CA ALA A 58 -8.09 5.00 27.41
C ALA A 58 -8.18 3.63 26.74
N GLU A 59 -9.15 2.82 27.16
CA GLU A 59 -9.35 1.48 26.60
C GLU A 59 -9.78 1.55 25.13
N ASP A 60 -10.76 2.40 24.81
CA ASP A 60 -11.22 2.62 23.43
C ASP A 60 -10.08 3.15 22.54
N PHE A 61 -9.30 4.11 23.02
CA PHE A 61 -8.15 4.65 22.29
C PHE A 61 -7.06 3.61 22.05
N HIS A 62 -6.77 2.78 23.06
CA HIS A 62 -5.79 1.72 22.93
C HIS A 62 -6.25 0.65 21.94
N ASN A 63 -7.54 0.27 22.00
CA ASN A 63 -8.11 -0.75 21.12
C ASN A 63 -8.23 -0.28 19.66
N VAL A 64 -8.64 0.96 19.42
CA VAL A 64 -8.90 1.48 18.06
C VAL A 64 -7.64 2.01 17.39
N ILE A 65 -6.77 2.69 18.15
CA ILE A 65 -5.59 3.41 17.63
C ILE A 65 -4.30 2.78 18.15
N GLY A 66 -4.16 2.67 19.47
CA GLY A 66 -2.93 2.26 20.15
C GLY A 66 -2.31 0.99 19.62
N ASN A 67 -3.08 -0.09 19.62
CA ASN A 67 -2.65 -1.42 19.17
C ASN A 67 -2.11 -1.44 17.74
N ARG A 68 -2.61 -0.56 16.87
CA ARG A 68 -2.14 -0.41 15.48
C ARG A 68 -0.85 0.40 15.45
N ILE A 69 -0.85 1.57 16.09
CA ILE A 69 0.25 2.53 16.02
C ILE A 69 1.50 2.07 16.78
N GLU A 70 1.34 1.34 17.89
CA GLU A 70 2.44 0.76 18.69
C GLU A 70 3.35 -0.18 17.89
N LYS A 71 2.85 -0.72 16.78
CA LYS A 71 3.62 -1.58 15.89
C LYS A 71 4.48 -0.80 14.88
N ILE A 72 4.23 0.50 14.74
CA ILE A 72 4.88 1.39 13.77
C ILE A 72 5.83 2.35 14.50
N MET A 73 5.40 2.93 15.61
CA MET A 73 6.17 3.91 16.40
C MET A 73 5.93 3.74 17.89
N LYS A 74 6.78 4.37 18.71
CA LYS A 74 6.62 4.35 20.16
C LYS A 74 5.40 5.17 20.57
N VAL A 75 4.46 4.56 21.29
CA VAL A 75 3.25 5.24 21.77
C VAL A 75 3.30 5.43 23.28
N ARG A 76 2.89 6.61 23.76
CA ARG A 76 2.62 6.88 25.17
C ARG A 76 1.28 7.59 25.33
N TYR A 77 0.69 7.42 26.51
CA TYR A 77 -0.59 8.03 26.86
C TYR A 77 -0.42 8.96 28.04
N ALA A 78 -0.87 10.20 27.89
CA ALA A 78 -1.01 11.17 28.95
C ALA A 78 -2.50 11.46 29.20
N PHE A 79 -2.85 11.74 30.46
CA PHE A 79 -4.23 11.92 30.87
C PHE A 79 -4.50 13.37 31.26
N GLN A 80 -5.40 14.04 30.54
CA GLN A 80 -5.85 15.38 30.89
C GLN A 80 -6.99 15.29 31.91
N GLU A 81 -6.64 15.39 33.19
CA GLU A 81 -7.58 15.30 34.32
C GLU A 81 -7.86 16.68 34.91
N LEU A 82 -9.07 16.91 35.43
CA LEU A 82 -9.40 18.21 36.04
C LEU A 82 -8.59 18.46 37.31
N GLU A 83 -8.18 17.38 37.96
CA GLU A 83 -7.43 17.30 39.20
C GLU A 83 -5.93 17.57 39.03
N ASN A 84 -5.43 17.66 37.80
CA ASN A 84 -4.02 17.98 37.50
C ASN A 84 -3.70 19.47 37.73
N LEU A 85 -3.95 19.94 38.94
CA LEU A 85 -3.79 21.33 39.37
C LEU A 85 -2.49 21.54 40.15
N PRO A 86 -1.89 22.74 40.08
CA PRO A 86 -0.78 23.09 40.96
C PRO A 86 -1.23 23.13 42.43
N GLU A 87 -0.27 22.93 43.34
CA GLU A 87 -0.53 22.96 44.79
C GLU A 87 -1.24 24.25 45.22
N GLY A 88 -2.31 24.09 46.01
CA GLY A 88 -3.13 25.20 46.51
C GLY A 88 -4.38 25.51 45.68
N PHE A 89 -4.67 24.74 44.63
CA PHE A 89 -5.90 24.85 43.85
C PHE A 89 -6.73 23.57 43.93
N GLU A 90 -8.05 23.73 43.89
CA GLU A 90 -9.02 22.62 43.85
C GLU A 90 -9.97 22.81 42.67
N VAL A 91 -10.52 21.70 42.18
CA VAL A 91 -11.50 21.73 41.08
C VAL A 91 -12.79 22.38 41.59
N PRO A 92 -13.29 23.46 40.95
CA PRO A 92 -14.55 24.08 41.34
C PRO A 92 -15.72 23.09 41.23
N ALA A 93 -16.61 23.11 42.21
CA ALA A 93 -17.79 22.26 42.22
C ALA A 93 -18.65 22.46 40.94
N GLY A 94 -18.95 21.36 40.25
CA GLY A 94 -19.75 21.37 39.02
C GLY A 94 -18.97 21.68 37.73
N ARG A 95 -17.64 21.85 37.80
CA ARG A 95 -16.82 21.99 36.59
C ARG A 95 -16.72 20.64 35.87
N VAL A 96 -17.06 20.65 34.57
CA VAL A 96 -16.91 19.50 33.67
C VAL A 96 -16.04 19.82 32.44
N LYS A 97 -15.80 21.11 32.20
CA LYS A 97 -15.04 21.57 31.03
C LYS A 97 -13.53 21.45 31.32
N PRO A 98 -12.74 20.83 30.42
CA PRO A 98 -11.28 20.78 30.54
C PRO A 98 -10.66 22.17 30.73
N TRP A 99 -9.44 22.21 31.29
CA TRP A 99 -8.72 23.47 31.52
C TRP A 99 -8.11 24.08 30.26
N GLY A 100 -8.25 23.48 29.07
CA GLY A 100 -7.78 24.04 27.80
C GLY A 100 -6.56 23.32 27.19
N THR A 101 -6.14 23.76 26.01
CA THR A 101 -5.09 23.09 25.22
C THR A 101 -3.70 23.19 25.84
N ALA A 102 -3.35 24.30 26.50
CA ALA A 102 -2.06 24.40 27.20
C ALA A 102 -2.00 23.42 28.39
N HIS A 103 -3.11 23.24 29.11
CA HIS A 103 -3.21 22.23 30.17
C HIS A 103 -3.10 20.79 29.63
N ALA A 104 -3.59 20.52 28.42
CA ALA A 104 -3.41 19.22 27.77
C ALA A 104 -1.92 18.90 27.59
N ILE A 105 -1.14 19.85 27.08
CA ILE A 105 0.32 19.69 26.92
C ILE A 105 1.03 19.58 28.27
N LEU A 106 0.58 20.33 29.29
CA LEU A 106 1.15 20.20 30.64
C LEU A 106 0.99 18.78 31.21
N SER A 107 -0.07 18.07 30.81
CA SER A 107 -0.36 16.70 31.28
C SER A 107 0.65 15.66 30.77
N CYS A 108 1.43 15.96 29.73
CA CYS A 108 2.49 15.09 29.23
C CYS A 108 3.92 15.62 29.50
N LYS A 109 4.08 16.65 30.33
CA LYS A 109 5.38 17.32 30.56
C LYS A 109 6.52 16.36 30.94
N ASP A 110 6.23 15.37 31.78
CA ASP A 110 7.23 14.45 32.33
C ASP A 110 7.62 13.36 31.32
N MET A 111 6.87 13.27 30.21
CA MET A 111 7.12 12.35 29.11
C MET A 111 8.02 12.99 28.05
N ILE A 112 8.02 14.32 27.92
CA ILE A 112 8.74 15.03 26.86
C ILE A 112 10.13 15.44 27.35
N ASP A 113 11.16 14.93 26.67
CA ASP A 113 12.55 15.14 27.06
C ASP A 113 13.39 15.89 26.00
N GLY A 114 12.75 16.31 24.90
CA GLY A 114 13.34 17.01 23.75
C GLY A 114 12.34 17.95 23.05
N PRO A 115 12.63 18.40 21.81
CA PRO A 115 11.68 19.18 21.01
C PRO A 115 10.43 18.35 20.70
N PHE A 116 9.30 19.01 20.46
CA PHE A 116 8.04 18.33 20.19
C PHE A 116 7.11 19.17 19.31
N ALA A 117 6.31 18.48 18.51
CA ALA A 117 5.21 19.07 17.76
C ALA A 117 3.89 18.76 18.47
N VAL A 118 2.91 19.65 18.33
CA VAL A 118 1.56 19.53 18.88
C VAL A 118 0.56 19.61 17.74
N ILE A 119 -0.42 18.71 17.71
CA ILE A 119 -1.57 18.74 16.80
C ILE A 119 -2.88 18.39 17.52
N ASN A 120 -4.01 18.71 16.89
CA ASN A 120 -5.30 18.14 17.24
C ASN A 120 -5.44 16.73 16.64
N ALA A 121 -6.26 15.88 17.25
CA ALA A 121 -6.52 14.52 16.76
C ALA A 121 -7.50 14.46 15.57
N ASP A 122 -8.34 15.48 15.39
CA ASP A 122 -9.53 15.41 14.55
C ASP A 122 -9.45 16.28 13.29
N ASP A 123 -8.22 16.61 12.91
CA ASP A 123 -7.83 17.51 11.84
C ASP A 123 -6.76 16.88 10.94
N TYR A 124 -6.91 17.09 9.64
CA TYR A 124 -5.96 16.71 8.60
C TYR A 124 -5.07 17.93 8.27
N TYR A 125 -3.76 17.75 8.45
CA TYR A 125 -2.76 18.83 8.31
C TYR A 125 -2.02 18.82 6.97
N GLY A 126 -1.93 17.66 6.32
CA GLY A 126 -1.16 17.46 5.11
C GLY A 126 0.31 17.12 5.35
N ARG A 127 0.93 16.44 4.37
CA ARG A 127 2.24 15.80 4.50
C ARG A 127 3.38 16.81 4.55
N GLU A 128 3.27 17.91 3.80
CA GLU A 128 4.28 18.97 3.77
C GLU A 128 4.38 19.62 5.15
N ALA A 129 3.24 19.85 5.81
CA ALA A 129 3.19 20.44 7.14
C ALA A 129 3.98 19.63 8.19
N PHE A 130 3.85 18.30 8.18
CA PHE A 130 4.63 17.42 9.07
C PHE A 130 6.13 17.45 8.75
N LYS A 131 6.49 17.47 7.47
CA LYS A 131 7.90 17.55 7.06
C LYS A 131 8.55 18.87 7.48
N GLN A 132 7.89 20.00 7.21
CA GLN A 132 8.39 21.33 7.54
C GLN A 132 8.62 21.49 9.04
N ILE A 133 7.65 21.09 9.87
CA ILE A 133 7.77 21.23 11.33
C ILE A 133 8.84 20.29 11.90
N TYR A 134 8.94 19.05 11.40
CA TYR A 134 9.95 18.10 11.82
C TYR A 134 11.36 18.58 11.49
N ASP A 135 11.56 19.09 10.27
CA ASP A 135 12.86 19.61 9.83
C ASP A 135 13.30 20.79 10.68
N TYR A 136 12.37 21.72 10.98
CA TYR A 136 12.66 22.86 11.84
C TYR A 136 13.10 22.39 13.25
N LEU A 137 12.30 21.53 13.89
CA LEU A 137 12.55 21.04 15.24
C LEU A 137 13.81 20.16 15.36
N SER A 138 14.25 19.54 14.26
CA SER A 138 15.43 18.69 14.23
C SER A 138 16.75 19.45 14.22
N VAL A 139 16.73 20.75 13.88
CA VAL A 139 17.96 21.55 13.69
C VAL A 139 18.00 22.85 14.48
N HIS A 140 16.89 23.31 15.08
CA HIS A 140 16.82 24.56 15.85
C HIS A 140 16.72 24.31 17.36
N GLU A 141 17.75 24.74 18.10
CA GLU A 141 17.79 24.75 19.56
C GLU A 141 17.50 26.15 20.12
N ASP A 142 17.04 26.22 21.37
CA ASP A 142 16.87 27.48 22.08
C ASP A 142 18.20 28.25 22.17
N ASN A 143 18.12 29.57 22.08
CA ASN A 143 19.26 30.47 22.26
C ASN A 143 18.96 31.48 23.39
N GLU A 144 19.33 32.75 23.24
CA GLU A 144 18.91 33.81 24.17
C GLU A 144 17.38 33.91 24.31
N LYS A 145 16.64 33.43 23.31
CA LYS A 145 15.19 33.27 23.30
C LYS A 145 14.82 31.84 22.95
N TYR A 146 13.63 31.43 23.40
CA TYR A 146 13.04 30.18 22.96
C TYR A 146 12.78 30.20 21.45
N GLN A 147 13.13 29.11 20.76
CA GLN A 147 12.97 28.98 19.31
C GLN A 147 11.81 28.03 19.02
N TYR A 148 10.68 28.59 18.60
CA TYR A 148 9.46 27.85 18.30
C TYR A 148 9.09 27.97 16.83
N ALA A 149 8.15 27.14 16.39
CA ALA A 149 7.56 27.25 15.08
C ALA A 149 6.06 26.96 15.11
N MET A 150 5.35 27.39 14.08
CA MET A 150 4.01 26.94 13.76
C MET A 150 3.85 26.79 12.26
N VAL A 151 2.95 25.89 11.85
CA VAL A 151 2.52 25.85 10.45
C VAL A 151 1.35 26.79 10.25
N GLY A 152 1.52 27.74 9.33
CA GLY A 152 0.53 28.74 8.97
C GLY A 152 -0.23 28.35 7.70
N TYR A 153 -1.57 28.36 7.78
CA TYR A 153 -2.45 28.04 6.66
C TYR A 153 -3.14 29.30 6.15
N GLN A 154 -3.43 29.35 4.84
CA GLN A 154 -4.31 30.39 4.29
C GLN A 154 -5.75 30.14 4.74
N LEU A 155 -6.41 31.17 5.29
CA LEU A 155 -7.75 31.08 5.86
C LEU A 155 -8.75 30.38 4.94
N LYS A 156 -8.78 30.74 3.65
CA LYS A 156 -9.67 30.15 2.63
C LYS A 156 -9.57 28.62 2.51
N ASN A 157 -8.42 28.05 2.86
CA ASN A 157 -8.17 26.61 2.84
C ASN A 157 -8.60 25.89 4.12
N THR A 158 -9.18 26.60 5.09
CA THR A 158 -9.56 26.06 6.40
C THR A 158 -11.05 26.19 6.70
N LEU A 159 -11.85 26.87 5.85
CA LEU A 159 -13.24 27.21 6.13
C LEU A 159 -14.22 26.10 5.71
N THR A 160 -15.33 25.99 6.43
CA THR A 160 -16.50 25.17 6.04
C THR A 160 -17.65 26.05 5.54
N GLU A 161 -18.54 25.47 4.73
CA GLU A 161 -19.82 26.08 4.32
C GLU A 161 -20.91 25.92 5.39
N ASN A 162 -20.72 25.02 6.37
CA ASN A 162 -21.78 24.56 7.29
C ASN A 162 -21.95 25.44 8.54
N GLY A 163 -21.13 26.47 8.73
CA GLY A 163 -21.28 27.40 9.85
C GLY A 163 -20.00 28.16 10.21
N SER A 164 -19.99 28.73 11.42
CA SER A 164 -18.86 29.50 11.93
C SER A 164 -17.81 28.63 12.60
N VAL A 165 -16.54 28.97 12.37
CA VAL A 165 -15.36 28.27 12.93
C VAL A 165 -14.53 29.18 13.82
N ALA A 166 -13.72 28.56 14.68
CA ALA A 166 -12.71 29.25 15.49
C ALA A 166 -11.33 29.17 14.85
N ARG A 167 -10.61 30.30 14.69
CA ARG A 167 -9.24 30.32 14.15
C ARG A 167 -8.41 31.39 14.86
N GLY A 168 -7.12 31.09 15.05
CA GLY A 168 -6.12 32.07 15.47
C GLY A 168 -5.56 32.84 14.27
N VAL A 169 -6.02 34.07 14.06
CA VAL A 169 -5.52 34.97 13.00
C VAL A 169 -4.13 35.46 13.38
N CYS A 170 -3.18 35.30 12.47
CA CYS A 170 -1.76 35.55 12.71
C CYS A 170 -1.27 36.82 12.00
N ASP A 171 -0.59 37.69 12.74
CA ASP A 171 0.21 38.78 12.18
C ASP A 171 1.66 38.32 12.06
N ILE A 172 2.25 38.52 10.88
CA ILE A 172 3.59 38.02 10.54
C ILE A 172 4.46 39.18 10.07
N ASP A 173 5.71 39.23 10.52
CA ASP A 173 6.68 40.22 10.07
C ASP A 173 7.36 39.85 8.74
N GLY A 174 8.23 40.74 8.25
CA GLY A 174 8.96 40.55 6.99
C GLY A 174 9.96 39.39 7.00
N ASP A 175 10.35 38.88 8.17
CA ASP A 175 11.24 37.74 8.33
C ASP A 175 10.46 36.40 8.47
N GLY A 176 9.13 36.46 8.37
CA GLY A 176 8.24 35.31 8.52
C GLY A 176 8.13 34.84 9.97
N LYS A 177 8.29 35.74 10.95
CA LYS A 177 8.07 35.45 12.37
C LYS A 177 6.71 35.94 12.82
N LEU A 178 6.11 35.22 13.77
CA LEU A 178 4.84 35.60 14.36
C LEU A 178 5.01 36.83 15.26
N VAL A 179 4.23 37.87 14.97
CA VAL A 179 4.12 39.08 15.80
C VAL A 179 2.99 38.92 16.81
N SER A 180 1.82 38.47 16.35
CA SER A 180 0.63 38.32 17.19
C SER A 180 -0.25 37.18 16.68
N VAL A 181 -1.02 36.56 17.57
CA VAL A 181 -2.08 35.61 17.22
C VAL A 181 -3.34 35.93 18.02
N THR A 182 -4.44 36.16 17.32
CA THR A 182 -5.73 36.54 17.91
C THR A 182 -6.78 35.49 17.58
N GLU A 183 -7.37 34.88 18.61
CA GLU A 183 -8.40 33.84 18.44
C GLU A 183 -9.77 34.47 18.19
N HIS A 184 -10.37 34.16 17.04
CA HIS A 184 -11.76 34.52 16.73
C HIS A 184 -12.62 33.27 16.66
N THR A 185 -13.70 33.21 17.44
CA THR A 185 -14.53 31.99 17.60
C THR A 185 -15.64 31.81 16.58
N THR A 186 -15.88 32.81 15.75
CA THR A 186 -17.11 33.02 14.97
C THR A 186 -16.80 33.52 13.56
N ILE A 187 -15.79 32.93 12.92
CA ILE A 187 -15.43 33.22 11.53
C ILE A 187 -16.37 32.46 10.59
N VAL A 188 -16.99 33.15 9.64
CA VAL A 188 -17.85 32.59 8.61
C VAL A 188 -17.25 32.82 7.22
N LYS A 189 -17.43 31.84 6.32
CA LYS A 189 -16.99 31.96 4.94
C LYS A 189 -17.86 32.92 4.15
N ARG A 190 -17.23 33.72 3.27
CA ARG A 190 -17.88 34.67 2.35
C ARG A 190 -17.19 34.64 0.99
N GLY A 191 -17.55 33.65 0.17
CA GLY A 191 -16.87 33.39 -1.11
C GLY A 191 -15.43 32.91 -0.88
N GLU A 192 -14.46 33.59 -1.51
CA GLU A 192 -13.03 33.32 -1.31
C GLU A 192 -12.47 33.94 -0.01
N ASN A 193 -13.24 34.84 0.63
CA ASN A 193 -12.86 35.54 1.85
C ASN A 193 -13.65 35.01 3.05
N ALA A 194 -13.47 35.65 4.21
CA ALA A 194 -14.21 35.36 5.42
C ALA A 194 -14.60 36.64 6.15
N ALA A 195 -15.40 36.51 7.20
CA ALA A 195 -15.63 37.58 8.16
C ALA A 195 -15.88 36.98 9.54
N TYR A 196 -15.59 37.71 10.62
CA TYR A 196 -15.94 37.29 11.97
C TYR A 196 -16.89 38.28 12.64
N THR A 197 -17.59 37.82 13.68
CA THR A 197 -18.53 38.63 14.46
C THR A 197 -18.33 38.44 15.95
N GLU A 198 -18.31 39.52 16.72
CA GLU A 198 -18.15 39.47 18.20
C GLU A 198 -19.46 39.76 18.95
N ASP A 199 -20.54 40.04 18.21
CA ASP A 199 -21.82 40.51 18.73
C ASP A 199 -23.01 39.66 18.27
N ASP A 200 -22.76 38.36 18.10
CA ASP A 200 -23.72 37.35 17.64
C ASP A 200 -24.34 37.67 16.27
N GLY A 201 -23.52 38.16 15.34
CA GLY A 201 -23.88 38.37 13.94
C GLY A 201 -24.56 39.69 13.63
N LYS A 202 -24.55 40.67 14.57
CA LYS A 202 -25.09 42.01 14.31
C LYS A 202 -24.13 42.85 13.45
N SER A 203 -22.83 42.65 13.61
CA SER A 203 -21.78 43.24 12.79
C SER A 203 -20.73 42.20 12.39
N TYR A 204 -20.05 42.47 11.28
CA TYR A 204 -19.02 41.60 10.73
C TYR A 204 -17.79 42.42 10.36
N THR A 205 -16.62 41.89 10.73
CA THR A 205 -15.33 42.39 10.30
C THR A 205 -14.78 41.46 9.23
N ASP A 206 -14.44 42.00 8.05
CA ASP A 206 -13.95 41.21 6.93
C ASP A 206 -12.51 40.72 7.16
N LEU A 207 -12.23 39.51 6.69
CA LEU A 207 -10.92 38.86 6.66
C LEU A 207 -10.63 38.38 5.24
N ALA A 208 -9.43 38.67 4.75
CA ALA A 208 -9.01 38.21 3.43
C ALA A 208 -8.80 36.68 3.43
N GLY A 209 -9.08 36.02 2.32
CA GLY A 209 -8.92 34.57 2.19
C GLY A 209 -7.47 34.09 2.33
N ASP A 210 -6.50 34.94 2.03
CA ASP A 210 -5.07 34.69 2.16
C ASP A 210 -4.50 35.07 3.54
N THR A 211 -5.33 35.58 4.45
CA THR A 211 -4.96 35.78 5.87
C THR A 211 -4.42 34.48 6.44
N ILE A 212 -3.28 34.57 7.14
CA ILE A 212 -2.65 33.39 7.73
C ILE A 212 -3.30 33.08 9.08
N VAL A 213 -3.63 31.81 9.28
CA VAL A 213 -4.23 31.31 10.51
C VAL A 213 -3.50 30.10 11.07
N SER A 214 -3.56 29.97 12.40
CA SER A 214 -3.10 28.80 13.13
C SER A 214 -4.19 27.74 13.19
N MET A 215 -3.81 26.49 12.90
CA MET A 215 -4.66 25.30 13.00
C MET A 215 -4.21 24.38 14.15
N ASN A 216 -3.52 24.93 15.14
CA ASN A 216 -2.91 24.19 16.26
C ASN A 216 -1.82 23.17 15.88
N LEU A 217 -1.14 23.35 14.74
CA LEU A 217 0.12 22.65 14.45
C LEU A 217 1.30 23.53 14.87
N TRP A 218 1.84 23.26 16.06
CA TRP A 218 2.91 24.03 16.69
C TRP A 218 4.12 23.16 16.99
N GLY A 219 5.32 23.72 16.93
CA GLY A 219 6.58 23.09 17.31
C GLY A 219 7.26 23.87 18.42
N PHE A 220 7.62 23.18 19.49
CA PHE A 220 8.24 23.78 20.67
C PHE A 220 9.52 23.07 21.08
N SER A 221 10.39 23.82 21.73
CA SER A 221 11.47 23.25 22.53
C SER A 221 10.93 22.76 23.87
N LYS A 222 11.73 21.96 24.59
CA LYS A 222 11.39 21.49 25.95
C LYS A 222 11.12 22.64 26.92
N GLY A 223 11.77 23.80 26.75
CA GLY A 223 11.64 24.96 27.63
C GLY A 223 10.19 25.47 27.78
N PHE A 224 9.38 25.27 26.74
CA PHE A 224 7.97 25.66 26.71
C PHE A 224 7.12 25.05 27.84
N LEU A 225 7.43 23.81 28.26
CA LEU A 225 6.69 23.11 29.32
C LEU A 225 6.78 23.85 30.66
N SER A 226 7.93 24.46 30.95
CA SER A 226 8.12 25.28 32.15
C SER A 226 7.30 26.56 32.11
N GLU A 227 7.21 27.20 30.93
CA GLU A 227 6.43 28.44 30.75
C GLU A 227 4.92 28.19 30.85
N ILE A 228 4.44 27.04 30.33
CA ILE A 228 3.05 26.58 30.53
C ILE A 228 2.79 26.37 32.03
N ALA A 229 3.66 25.64 32.72
CA ALA A 229 3.48 25.34 34.15
C ALA A 229 3.43 26.63 34.99
N TYR A 230 4.33 27.58 34.70
CA TYR A 230 4.37 28.88 35.36
C TYR A 230 3.08 29.68 35.12
N GLY A 231 2.65 29.79 33.86
CA GLY A 231 1.45 30.55 33.50
C GLY A 231 0.13 29.94 33.94
N PHE A 232 0.09 28.62 34.14
CA PHE A 232 -1.14 27.96 34.56
C PHE A 232 -1.58 28.43 35.96
N ARG A 233 -0.63 28.69 36.86
CA ARG A 233 -0.93 29.22 38.19
C ARG A 233 -1.59 30.60 38.12
N ASP A 234 -1.01 31.50 37.35
CA ASP A 234 -1.54 32.87 37.16
C ASP A 234 -2.93 32.82 36.51
N PHE A 235 -3.09 31.98 35.49
CA PHE A 235 -4.38 31.74 34.84
C PHE A 235 -5.44 31.25 35.82
N LEU A 236 -5.13 30.28 36.69
CA LEU A 236 -6.10 29.76 37.65
C LEU A 236 -6.51 30.83 38.67
N GLN A 237 -5.58 31.66 39.14
CA GLN A 237 -5.89 32.74 40.08
C GLN A 237 -6.91 33.73 39.53
N GLU A 238 -6.76 34.12 38.26
CA GLU A 238 -7.64 35.09 37.60
C GLU A 238 -8.92 34.42 37.06
N GLY A 239 -8.77 33.32 36.33
CA GLY A 239 -9.86 32.63 35.63
C GLY A 239 -10.91 32.07 36.58
N LEU A 240 -10.51 31.60 37.77
CA LEU A 240 -11.43 31.11 38.78
C LEU A 240 -12.28 32.21 39.42
N GLN A 241 -11.81 33.46 39.43
CA GLN A 241 -12.58 34.58 39.96
C GLN A 241 -13.68 35.02 38.99
N HIS A 242 -13.40 34.96 37.68
CA HIS A 242 -14.30 35.50 36.66
C HIS A 242 -15.23 34.44 36.05
N ASN A 243 -14.71 33.24 35.76
CA ASN A 243 -15.47 32.19 35.07
C ASN A 243 -15.02 30.77 35.47
N PRO A 244 -15.19 30.39 36.75
CA PRO A 244 -14.61 29.17 37.31
C PRO A 244 -15.06 27.87 36.62
N LEU A 245 -16.23 27.87 35.97
CA LEU A 245 -16.78 26.68 35.30
C LEU A 245 -16.35 26.56 33.83
N LYS A 246 -15.91 27.64 33.19
CA LYS A 246 -15.69 27.67 31.72
C LYS A 246 -14.39 28.33 31.25
N CYS A 247 -13.59 28.93 32.14
CA CYS A 247 -12.29 29.49 31.77
C CYS A 247 -11.39 28.42 31.14
N GLU A 248 -10.61 28.78 30.12
CA GLU A 248 -9.71 27.86 29.42
C GLU A 248 -8.33 28.48 29.20
N TYR A 249 -7.31 27.67 29.40
CA TYR A 249 -5.90 27.99 29.25
C TYR A 249 -5.41 27.46 27.89
N TYR A 250 -5.28 28.35 26.92
CA TYR A 250 -5.00 28.00 25.54
C TYR A 250 -3.51 28.13 25.18
N LEU A 251 -3.03 27.26 24.29
CA LEU A 251 -1.67 27.29 23.77
C LEU A 251 -1.26 28.66 23.18
N PRO A 252 -2.09 29.30 22.31
CA PRO A 252 -1.73 30.60 21.74
C PRO A 252 -1.57 31.69 22.81
N SER A 253 -2.35 31.66 23.89
CA SER A 253 -2.23 32.65 24.97
C SER A 253 -0.87 32.60 25.69
N VAL A 254 -0.29 31.40 25.82
CA VAL A 254 1.06 31.23 26.39
C VAL A 254 2.11 31.79 25.44
N VAL A 255 1.97 31.52 24.15
CA VAL A 255 2.87 32.02 23.10
C VAL A 255 2.83 33.54 23.04
N SER A 256 1.63 34.16 23.00
CA SER A 256 1.48 35.62 22.96
C SER A 256 2.19 36.29 24.15
N ARG A 257 2.01 35.77 25.37
CA ARG A 257 2.73 36.28 26.56
C ARG A 257 4.25 36.19 26.43
N LEU A 258 4.77 35.13 25.81
CA LEU A 258 6.22 34.97 25.60
C LEU A 258 6.76 35.88 24.50
N LEU A 259 5.96 36.17 23.47
CA LEU A 259 6.28 37.17 22.45
C LEU A 259 6.28 38.58 23.06
N ASP A 260 5.24 38.94 23.82
CA ASP A 260 5.12 40.25 24.49
C ASP A 260 6.24 40.50 25.50
N SER A 261 6.70 39.46 26.18
CA SER A 261 7.83 39.51 27.11
C SER A 261 9.20 39.34 26.43
N ASN A 262 9.24 39.26 25.10
CA ASN A 262 10.45 39.10 24.29
C ASN A 262 11.30 37.87 24.68
N LYS A 263 10.67 36.81 25.18
CA LYS A 263 11.30 35.56 25.62
C LYS A 263 11.35 34.49 24.53
N ALA A 264 10.50 34.59 23.51
CA ALA A 264 10.40 33.60 22.45
C ALA A 264 10.38 34.26 21.07
N GLU A 265 10.75 33.48 20.06
CA GLU A 265 10.50 33.77 18.65
C GLU A 265 9.79 32.58 18.02
N VAL A 266 8.79 32.84 17.19
CA VAL A 266 8.05 31.79 16.49
C VAL A 266 8.23 31.96 15.00
N LYS A 267 8.83 30.98 14.33
CA LYS A 267 8.86 30.92 12.87
C LYS A 267 7.50 30.45 12.34
N VAL A 268 6.91 31.19 11.39
CA VAL A 268 5.71 30.72 10.68
C VAL A 268 6.14 30.00 9.41
N LEU A 269 5.89 28.69 9.37
CA LEU A 269 6.14 27.81 8.25
C LEU A 269 4.89 27.80 7.37
N LEU A 270 4.92 28.53 6.27
CA LEU A 270 3.75 28.67 5.40
C LEU A 270 3.56 27.41 4.56
N THR A 271 2.32 26.90 4.54
CA THR A 271 1.92 25.79 3.68
C THR A 271 0.80 26.22 2.73
N THR A 272 0.81 25.60 1.54
CA THR A 272 -0.29 25.73 0.56
C THR A 272 -1.30 24.59 0.67
N GLU A 273 -1.06 23.63 1.56
CA GLU A 273 -1.94 22.49 1.76
C GLU A 273 -3.34 22.91 2.22
N LYS A 274 -4.32 22.09 1.86
CA LYS A 274 -5.68 22.23 2.36
C LYS A 274 -5.79 21.52 3.70
N TRP A 275 -6.32 22.24 4.67
CA TRP A 275 -6.66 21.69 5.96
C TRP A 275 -8.10 21.17 5.93
N TYR A 276 -8.31 19.98 6.44
CA TYR A 276 -9.66 19.43 6.57
C TYR A 276 -9.91 19.05 8.02
N GLY A 277 -10.99 19.56 8.61
CA GLY A 277 -11.40 19.16 9.95
C GLY A 277 -12.91 19.02 9.98
N VAL A 278 -13.40 17.97 10.62
CA VAL A 278 -14.84 17.67 10.69
C VAL A 278 -15.48 18.53 11.81
N THR A 279 -15.66 19.83 11.58
CA THR A 279 -16.20 20.73 12.64
C THR A 279 -17.67 20.43 12.92
N TYR A 280 -18.41 20.08 11.86
CA TYR A 280 -19.81 19.66 11.86
C TYR A 280 -19.93 18.24 11.31
N ARG A 281 -21.00 17.51 11.67
CA ARG A 281 -21.23 16.17 11.12
C ARG A 281 -21.39 16.20 9.59
N GLU A 282 -21.93 17.29 9.09
CA GLU A 282 -22.15 17.61 7.69
C GLU A 282 -20.84 17.89 6.92
N ASP A 283 -19.71 18.11 7.60
CA ASP A 283 -18.40 18.25 6.95
C ASP A 283 -17.82 16.91 6.49
N LYS A 284 -18.23 15.81 7.14
CA LYS A 284 -17.64 14.48 6.92
C LYS A 284 -17.64 14.05 5.44
N PRO A 285 -18.75 14.16 4.66
CA PRO A 285 -18.73 13.77 3.26
C PRO A 285 -17.69 14.51 2.41
N MET A 286 -17.41 15.78 2.74
CA MET A 286 -16.40 16.58 2.05
C MET A 286 -14.99 16.09 2.38
N VAL A 287 -14.72 15.74 3.65
CA VAL A 287 -13.44 15.15 4.07
C VAL A 287 -13.24 13.78 3.40
N MET A 288 -14.26 12.92 3.41
CA MET A 288 -14.21 11.62 2.73
C MET A 288 -13.92 11.75 1.24
N ALA A 289 -14.55 12.72 0.56
CA ALA A 289 -14.30 12.96 -0.86
C ALA A 289 -12.88 13.47 -1.13
N ALA A 290 -12.33 14.29 -0.24
CA ALA A 290 -10.95 14.78 -0.34
C ALA A 290 -9.94 13.63 -0.15
N VAL A 291 -10.13 12.80 0.89
CA VAL A 291 -9.31 11.62 1.16
C VAL A 291 -9.37 10.65 -0.02
N LYS A 292 -10.57 10.31 -0.49
CA LYS A 292 -10.76 9.43 -1.65
C LYS A 292 -10.00 9.92 -2.88
N LYS A 293 -10.01 11.24 -3.14
CA LYS A 293 -9.25 11.81 -4.25
C LYS A 293 -7.73 11.66 -4.06
N LEU A 294 -7.23 11.73 -2.83
CA LEU A 294 -5.81 11.51 -2.54
C LEU A 294 -5.45 10.03 -2.75
N GLU A 295 -6.33 9.10 -2.37
CA GLU A 295 -6.17 7.66 -2.63
C GLU A 295 -6.23 7.33 -4.13
N GLU A 296 -7.19 7.88 -4.88
CA GLU A 296 -7.33 7.69 -6.34
C GLU A 296 -6.14 8.20 -7.14
N ASN A 297 -5.36 9.13 -6.57
CA ASN A 297 -4.12 9.65 -7.18
C ASN A 297 -2.86 8.98 -6.61
N ASP A 298 -2.99 7.84 -5.93
CA ASP A 298 -1.90 7.08 -5.30
C ASP A 298 -1.08 7.89 -4.28
N PHE A 299 -1.62 8.98 -3.74
CA PHE A 299 -0.92 9.81 -2.75
C PHE A 299 -0.88 9.13 -1.38
N TYR A 300 -1.99 8.51 -0.99
CA TYR A 300 -2.05 7.59 0.14
C TYR A 300 -2.26 6.16 -0.34
N PRO A 301 -1.60 5.17 0.28
CA PRO A 301 -1.92 3.78 0.03
C PRO A 301 -3.30 3.42 0.59
N LYS A 302 -3.97 2.45 -0.04
CA LYS A 302 -5.25 1.88 0.45
C LYS A 302 -5.19 1.32 1.87
N GLN A 303 -3.99 0.99 2.34
CA GLN A 303 -3.72 0.64 3.74
C GLN A 303 -2.61 1.54 4.25
N LEU A 304 -2.95 2.41 5.20
CA LEU A 304 -1.99 3.34 5.80
C LEU A 304 -1.05 2.59 6.75
N CYS A 305 -1.64 1.84 7.69
CA CYS A 305 -0.89 1.25 8.80
C CYS A 305 -0.38 -0.16 8.48
N GLY A 306 -1.18 -1.05 7.88
CA GLY A 306 -0.80 -2.45 7.62
C GLY A 306 0.51 -2.60 6.84
N LYS A 307 0.72 -1.73 5.85
CA LYS A 307 1.97 -1.70 5.06
C LYS A 307 3.17 -1.19 5.86
N LEU A 308 3.01 -0.09 6.62
CA LEU A 308 4.08 0.41 7.49
C LEU A 308 4.41 -0.59 8.60
N GLU A 309 3.39 -1.27 9.11
CA GLU A 309 3.51 -2.35 10.07
C GLU A 309 4.34 -3.49 9.46
N ALA A 310 4.01 -3.94 8.26
CA ALA A 310 4.82 -4.93 7.55
C ALA A 310 6.25 -4.44 7.34
N ALA A 311 6.44 -3.21 6.83
CA ALA A 311 7.76 -2.60 6.62
C ALA A 311 8.60 -2.52 7.90
N ALA A 312 7.97 -2.26 9.05
CA ALA A 312 8.62 -2.21 10.35
C ALA A 312 8.89 -3.59 10.95
N ASN A 313 8.21 -4.65 10.50
CA ASN A 313 8.28 -5.99 11.10
C ASN A 313 9.03 -7.03 10.28
N PHE A 314 9.49 -6.69 9.08
CA PHE A 314 10.49 -7.49 8.35
C PHE A 314 11.93 -7.13 8.76
N CYS A 315 12.84 -8.09 8.63
CA CYS A 315 14.27 -7.93 8.92
C CYS A 315 15.02 -7.19 7.80
N PHE A 316 14.58 -5.97 7.45
CA PHE A 316 15.28 -5.11 6.50
C PHE A 316 16.53 -4.48 7.13
N GLU A 317 17.52 -4.18 6.28
CA GLU A 317 18.74 -3.48 6.72
C GLU A 317 18.63 -1.97 6.46
N GLY A 318 18.81 -1.18 7.51
CA GLY A 318 18.81 0.29 7.45
C GLY A 318 17.51 0.90 7.98
N VAL A 319 17.34 2.19 7.70
CA VAL A 319 16.16 2.98 8.05
C VAL A 319 15.28 3.14 6.82
N TYR A 320 13.99 2.92 6.98
CA TYR A 320 13.00 3.12 5.93
C TYR A 320 13.04 4.57 5.40
N LYS A 321 12.98 4.74 4.08
CA LYS A 321 13.03 6.07 3.44
C LYS A 321 11.86 6.36 2.52
N GLU A 322 11.47 5.38 1.72
CA GLU A 322 10.53 5.57 0.63
C GLU A 322 9.93 4.23 0.23
N GLU A 323 8.67 4.25 -0.16
CA GLU A 323 8.03 3.25 -0.98
C GLU A 323 7.51 3.83 -2.29
N ILE A 324 7.51 3.01 -3.34
CA ILE A 324 6.77 3.27 -4.56
C ILE A 324 6.00 2.01 -4.98
N PRO A 325 4.78 2.13 -5.52
CA PRO A 325 4.13 1.04 -6.25
C PRO A 325 5.07 0.49 -7.32
N TRP A 326 5.12 -0.84 -7.49
CA TRP A 326 6.11 -1.47 -8.36
C TRP A 326 5.52 -2.59 -9.21
N GLY A 327 5.76 -2.50 -10.53
CA GLY A 327 5.37 -3.51 -11.52
C GLY A 327 3.94 -3.36 -12.05
N ASN A 328 3.57 -4.24 -12.98
CA ASN A 328 2.26 -4.28 -13.65
C ASN A 328 1.41 -5.50 -13.21
N GLY A 329 1.75 -6.13 -12.07
CA GLY A 329 1.07 -7.33 -11.58
C GLY A 329 -0.42 -7.10 -11.29
N HIS A 330 -1.24 -8.13 -11.48
CA HIS A 330 -2.70 -8.04 -11.33
C HIS A 330 -3.25 -8.75 -10.09
N ILE A 331 -2.41 -9.53 -9.39
CA ILE A 331 -2.85 -10.38 -8.28
C ILE A 331 -2.52 -9.72 -6.93
N ASN A 332 -1.24 -9.54 -6.62
CA ASN A 332 -0.77 -8.98 -5.35
C ASN A 332 -0.45 -7.48 -5.47
N ASP A 333 -0.67 -6.72 -4.40
CA ASP A 333 -0.20 -5.34 -4.32
C ASP A 333 1.29 -5.33 -4.01
N THR A 334 2.09 -4.76 -4.91
CA THR A 334 3.56 -4.85 -4.90
C THR A 334 4.20 -3.48 -4.76
N TYR A 335 5.16 -3.37 -3.85
CA TYR A 335 5.89 -2.12 -3.55
C TYR A 335 7.39 -2.36 -3.60
N ARG A 336 8.14 -1.41 -4.18
CA ARG A 336 9.57 -1.30 -3.97
C ARG A 336 9.81 -0.39 -2.79
N VAL A 337 10.39 -0.92 -1.73
CA VAL A 337 10.75 -0.15 -0.52
C VAL A 337 12.26 0.12 -0.49
N THR A 338 12.62 1.32 -0.10
CA THR A 338 14.00 1.82 -0.02
C THR A 338 14.37 1.96 1.45
N PHE A 339 15.47 1.32 1.85
CA PHE A 339 16.09 1.49 3.16
C PHE A 339 17.49 2.08 2.98
N GLU A 340 17.94 2.88 3.94
CA GLU A 340 19.24 3.52 3.91
C GLU A 340 19.99 3.25 5.22
N ASN A 341 21.24 2.81 5.12
CA ASN A 341 22.07 2.58 6.30
C ASN A 341 22.70 3.89 6.82
N GLU A 342 23.41 3.82 7.96
CA GLU A 342 24.07 4.97 8.59
C GLU A 342 25.11 5.67 7.69
N GLN A 343 25.61 4.98 6.65
CA GLN A 343 26.58 5.51 5.69
C GLN A 343 25.90 6.17 4.46
N GLY A 344 24.57 6.22 4.43
CA GLY A 344 23.81 6.76 3.29
C GLY A 344 23.69 5.79 2.11
N VAL A 345 24.05 4.52 2.26
CA VAL A 345 23.91 3.51 1.21
C VAL A 345 22.47 3.00 1.20
N LYS A 346 21.84 3.12 0.03
CA LYS A 346 20.47 2.65 -0.20
C LYS A 346 20.45 1.17 -0.59
N LYS A 347 19.52 0.42 0.00
CA LYS A 347 19.12 -0.94 -0.39
C LYS A 347 17.65 -0.95 -0.77
N TYR A 348 17.31 -1.79 -1.73
CA TYR A 348 15.96 -1.93 -2.25
C TYR A 348 15.40 -3.31 -1.94
N TYR A 349 14.11 -3.36 -1.65
CA TYR A 349 13.39 -4.60 -1.38
C TYR A 349 12.03 -4.57 -2.08
N ILE A 350 11.47 -5.75 -2.30
CA ILE A 350 10.08 -5.91 -2.72
C ILE A 350 9.26 -6.26 -1.48
N LEU A 351 8.22 -5.49 -1.20
CA LEU A 351 7.21 -5.77 -0.19
C LEU A 351 5.88 -6.04 -0.89
N GLN A 352 5.24 -7.17 -0.59
CA GLN A 352 4.00 -7.57 -1.24
C GLN A 352 2.92 -7.90 -0.22
N GLN A 353 1.73 -7.35 -0.44
CA GLN A 353 0.50 -7.81 0.20
C GLN A 353 -0.07 -8.96 -0.64
N MET A 354 -0.23 -10.13 -0.03
CA MET A 354 -0.73 -11.32 -0.71
C MET A 354 -2.25 -11.28 -0.85
N ASN A 355 -2.75 -11.58 -2.05
CA ASN A 355 -4.18 -11.55 -2.34
C ASN A 355 -4.91 -12.75 -1.74
N LYS A 356 -5.53 -12.57 -0.56
CA LYS A 356 -6.35 -13.59 0.12
C LYS A 356 -7.64 -13.99 -0.62
N SER A 357 -8.08 -13.20 -1.60
CA SER A 357 -9.26 -13.56 -2.40
C SER A 357 -8.95 -14.69 -3.38
N ILE A 358 -7.71 -14.74 -3.88
CA ILE A 358 -7.22 -15.78 -4.79
C ILE A 358 -6.50 -16.88 -3.99
N PHE A 359 -5.51 -16.52 -3.17
CA PHE A 359 -4.72 -17.46 -2.37
C PHE A 359 -5.35 -17.64 -0.99
N LYS A 360 -6.21 -18.66 -0.87
CA LYS A 360 -6.96 -18.93 0.38
C LYS A 360 -6.08 -19.36 1.55
N ASN A 361 -4.91 -19.94 1.26
CA ASN A 361 -3.95 -20.40 2.27
C ASN A 361 -2.57 -19.73 2.06
N PRO A 362 -2.37 -18.46 2.45
CA PRO A 362 -1.10 -17.75 2.27
C PRO A 362 0.10 -18.41 2.98
N VAL A 363 -0.15 -19.18 4.05
CA VAL A 363 0.90 -19.90 4.77
C VAL A 363 1.47 -21.04 3.92
N GLU A 364 0.61 -21.89 3.35
CA GLU A 364 1.00 -22.99 2.45
C GLU A 364 1.69 -22.47 1.18
N LEU A 365 1.18 -21.35 0.63
CA LEU A 365 1.83 -20.61 -0.46
C LEU A 365 3.28 -20.27 -0.11
N MET A 366 3.52 -19.72 1.08
CA MET A 366 4.88 -19.37 1.51
C MET A 366 5.75 -20.59 1.82
N GLU A 367 5.18 -21.70 2.27
CA GLU A 367 5.90 -22.97 2.43
C GLU A 367 6.43 -23.48 1.08
N ASN A 368 5.63 -23.43 0.01
CA ASN A 368 6.07 -23.73 -1.34
C ASN A 368 7.22 -22.81 -1.77
N ILE A 369 7.03 -21.49 -1.64
CA ILE A 369 8.02 -20.49 -2.08
C ILE A 369 9.35 -20.66 -1.35
N VAL A 370 9.33 -20.79 -0.02
CA VAL A 370 10.55 -21.00 0.78
C VAL A 370 11.20 -22.33 0.41
N GLY A 371 10.42 -23.41 0.29
CA GLY A 371 10.94 -24.72 -0.10
C GLY A 371 11.67 -24.69 -1.44
N VAL A 372 11.06 -24.08 -2.45
CA VAL A 372 11.60 -23.97 -3.81
C VAL A 372 12.81 -23.06 -3.85
N THR A 373 12.72 -21.84 -3.30
CA THR A 373 13.83 -20.87 -3.32
C THR A 373 15.05 -21.38 -2.56
N GLU A 374 14.89 -21.96 -1.37
CA GLU A 374 16.01 -22.54 -0.62
C GLU A 374 16.64 -23.75 -1.34
N PHE A 375 15.85 -24.54 -2.06
CA PHE A 375 16.39 -25.61 -2.89
C PHE A 375 17.19 -25.06 -4.07
N LEU A 376 16.66 -24.04 -4.76
CA LEU A 376 17.34 -23.36 -5.85
C LEU A 376 18.65 -22.72 -5.37
N LYS A 377 18.66 -22.00 -4.24
CA LYS A 377 19.88 -21.41 -3.67
C LYS A 377 21.01 -22.43 -3.51
N ARG A 378 20.70 -23.63 -3.01
CA ARG A 378 21.68 -24.72 -2.86
C ARG A 378 22.18 -25.22 -4.22
N LYS A 379 21.29 -25.43 -5.18
CA LYS A 379 21.65 -25.90 -6.54
C LYS A 379 22.49 -24.85 -7.29
N ILE A 380 22.08 -23.59 -7.26
CA ILE A 380 22.80 -22.46 -7.88
C ILE A 380 24.20 -22.34 -7.29
N SER A 381 24.32 -22.33 -5.96
CA SER A 381 25.62 -22.25 -5.28
C SER A 381 26.53 -23.43 -5.63
N ALA A 382 25.98 -24.65 -5.67
CA ALA A 382 26.73 -25.85 -6.05
C ALA A 382 27.22 -25.81 -7.50
N ASN A 383 26.50 -25.10 -8.38
CA ASN A 383 26.86 -24.90 -9.79
C ASN A 383 27.75 -23.67 -10.00
N GLY A 384 28.17 -22.97 -8.94
CA GLY A 384 29.01 -21.77 -9.01
C GLY A 384 28.30 -20.50 -9.46
N GLY A 385 26.96 -20.48 -9.41
CA GLY A 385 26.15 -19.28 -9.68
C GLY A 385 26.02 -18.36 -8.46
N ASN A 386 25.27 -17.27 -8.64
CA ASN A 386 24.95 -16.29 -7.61
C ASN A 386 23.51 -16.45 -7.10
N PRO A 387 23.28 -17.09 -5.94
CA PRO A 387 21.94 -17.30 -5.38
C PRO A 387 21.23 -16.00 -4.97
N GLU A 388 21.94 -14.88 -4.80
CA GLU A 388 21.33 -13.58 -4.50
C GLU A 388 20.67 -12.94 -5.73
N ARG A 389 21.05 -13.37 -6.93
CA ARG A 389 20.55 -12.85 -8.21
C ARG A 389 19.77 -13.86 -9.05
N GLU A 390 20.00 -15.15 -8.87
CA GLU A 390 19.44 -16.20 -9.72
C GLU A 390 18.19 -16.90 -9.12
N THR A 391 17.78 -16.50 -7.91
CA THR A 391 16.50 -16.91 -7.32
C THR A 391 15.99 -15.85 -6.35
N LEU A 392 14.70 -15.92 -6.00
CA LEU A 392 14.11 -15.01 -5.02
C LEU A 392 14.70 -15.27 -3.62
N ASN A 393 14.97 -14.18 -2.91
CA ASN A 393 15.51 -14.22 -1.56
C ASN A 393 14.46 -13.67 -0.59
N VAL A 394 13.72 -14.57 0.06
CA VAL A 394 12.72 -14.23 1.08
C VAL A 394 13.41 -13.58 2.28
N ILE A 395 12.83 -12.48 2.75
CA ILE A 395 13.26 -11.79 3.97
C ILE A 395 12.31 -12.21 5.09
N PRO A 396 12.83 -12.77 6.19
CA PRO A 396 12.00 -13.17 7.30
C PRO A 396 11.45 -11.96 8.06
N ALA A 397 10.27 -12.12 8.64
CA ALA A 397 9.77 -11.25 9.70
C ALA A 397 10.66 -11.35 10.95
N LYS A 398 10.53 -10.37 11.85
CA LYS A 398 11.26 -10.32 13.14
C LYS A 398 10.98 -11.53 14.04
N ASP A 399 9.86 -12.21 13.85
CA ASP A 399 9.53 -13.46 14.55
C ASP A 399 10.11 -14.72 13.86
N GLY A 400 10.85 -14.54 12.76
CA GLY A 400 11.51 -15.60 11.99
C GLY A 400 10.63 -16.25 10.91
N LYS A 401 9.35 -15.90 10.80
CA LYS A 401 8.47 -16.44 9.75
C LYS A 401 8.79 -15.83 8.38
N PRO A 402 8.52 -16.54 7.26
CA PRO A 402 8.74 -16.00 5.93
C PRO A 402 7.66 -15.00 5.47
N TYR A 403 6.69 -14.70 6.33
CA TYR A 403 5.60 -13.77 6.11
C TYR A 403 5.30 -13.00 7.40
N TYR A 404 4.54 -11.92 7.26
CA TYR A 404 4.02 -11.13 8.37
C TYR A 404 2.50 -11.02 8.23
N VAL A 405 1.76 -11.05 9.35
CA VAL A 405 0.33 -10.78 9.37
C VAL A 405 0.11 -9.48 10.11
N ASP A 406 -0.46 -8.50 9.42
CA ASP A 406 -0.67 -7.19 10.03
C ASP A 406 -1.89 -7.16 10.98
N SER A 407 -2.12 -6.01 11.61
CA SER A 407 -3.26 -5.78 12.49
C SER A 407 -4.62 -5.89 11.80
N GLU A 408 -4.66 -5.75 10.48
CA GLU A 408 -5.88 -5.88 9.66
C GLU A 408 -6.08 -7.33 9.19
N GLY A 409 -5.16 -8.23 9.53
CA GLY A 409 -5.20 -9.65 9.16
C GLY A 409 -4.76 -9.92 7.73
N GLU A 410 -4.13 -8.95 7.07
CA GLU A 410 -3.53 -9.11 5.74
C GLU A 410 -2.17 -9.77 5.84
N TYR A 411 -1.86 -10.57 4.83
CA TYR A 411 -0.61 -11.31 4.78
C TYR A 411 0.39 -10.58 3.89
N TRP A 412 1.59 -10.38 4.43
CA TRP A 412 2.68 -9.70 3.76
C TRP A 412 3.87 -10.63 3.61
N ARG A 413 4.66 -10.42 2.56
CA ARG A 413 5.96 -11.05 2.35
C ARG A 413 6.96 -10.04 1.79
N ALA A 414 8.24 -10.33 1.98
CA ALA A 414 9.30 -9.47 1.51
C ALA A 414 10.39 -10.27 0.78
N TYR A 415 10.97 -9.65 -0.25
CA TYR A 415 12.10 -10.19 -1.01
C TYR A 415 13.22 -9.15 -1.16
N VAL A 416 14.46 -9.62 -1.31
CA VAL A 416 15.54 -8.78 -1.84
C VAL A 416 15.20 -8.34 -3.26
N PHE A 417 15.35 -7.04 -3.55
CA PHE A 417 15.20 -6.53 -4.90
C PHE A 417 16.41 -6.95 -5.75
N ILE A 418 16.16 -7.63 -6.87
CA ILE A 418 17.24 -8.06 -7.77
C ILE A 418 17.57 -6.89 -8.70
N GLU A 419 18.69 -6.22 -8.44
CA GLU A 419 19.13 -5.05 -9.19
C GLU A 419 19.72 -5.39 -10.57
N ASN A 420 19.79 -4.36 -11.44
CA ASN A 420 20.35 -4.44 -12.79
C ASN A 420 19.65 -5.46 -13.70
N THR A 421 18.34 -5.56 -13.56
CA THR A 421 17.48 -6.42 -14.39
C THR A 421 16.48 -5.63 -15.21
N VAL A 422 15.94 -6.29 -16.24
CA VAL A 422 14.79 -5.85 -17.03
C VAL A 422 13.85 -7.03 -17.24
N SER A 423 12.56 -6.77 -17.42
CA SER A 423 11.56 -7.73 -17.89
C SER A 423 10.81 -7.14 -19.09
N TYR A 424 10.16 -7.98 -19.87
CA TYR A 424 9.52 -7.60 -21.13
C TYR A 424 8.06 -8.07 -21.15
N ASP A 425 7.12 -7.16 -21.46
CA ASP A 425 5.69 -7.49 -21.55
C ASP A 425 5.27 -7.96 -22.96
N LEU A 426 5.93 -7.45 -24.00
CA LEU A 426 5.76 -7.83 -25.41
C LEU A 426 7.10 -8.25 -25.99
N ILE A 427 7.10 -9.29 -26.82
CA ILE A 427 8.31 -9.81 -27.46
C ILE A 427 8.18 -9.70 -28.97
N ASP A 428 9.06 -8.92 -29.58
CA ASP A 428 9.28 -8.87 -31.03
C ASP A 428 10.67 -9.41 -31.42
N ASN A 429 11.43 -9.92 -30.44
CA ASN A 429 12.78 -10.43 -30.62
C ASN A 429 12.88 -11.92 -30.21
N PRO A 430 13.14 -12.84 -31.16
CA PRO A 430 13.32 -14.25 -30.88
C PRO A 430 14.39 -14.58 -29.82
N GLU A 431 15.43 -13.75 -29.69
CA GLU A 431 16.50 -13.95 -28.69
C GLU A 431 15.99 -13.78 -27.26
N ILE A 432 15.09 -12.81 -27.03
CA ILE A 432 14.45 -12.59 -25.71
C ILE A 432 13.58 -13.81 -25.35
N LEU A 433 12.79 -14.31 -26.31
CA LEU A 433 11.95 -15.47 -26.06
C LEU A 433 12.76 -16.76 -25.88
N TYR A 434 13.88 -16.90 -26.59
CA TYR A 434 14.83 -17.98 -26.35
C TYR A 434 15.38 -17.94 -24.92
N GLU A 435 15.85 -16.78 -24.44
CA GLU A 435 16.35 -16.62 -23.07
C GLU A 435 15.26 -16.85 -22.01
N GLY A 436 14.02 -16.46 -22.30
CA GLY A 436 12.85 -16.78 -21.46
C GLY A 436 12.58 -18.27 -21.37
N GLY A 437 12.50 -18.95 -22.52
CA GLY A 437 12.38 -20.40 -22.59
C GLY A 437 13.52 -21.09 -21.85
N LEU A 438 14.75 -20.61 -22.03
CA LEU A 438 15.94 -21.11 -21.34
C LEU A 438 15.85 -20.96 -19.82
N ALA A 439 15.34 -19.82 -19.32
CA ALA A 439 15.13 -19.61 -17.89
C ALA A 439 14.10 -20.58 -17.30
N PHE A 440 12.94 -20.76 -17.93
CA PHE A 440 11.93 -21.72 -17.46
C PHE A 440 12.41 -23.18 -17.59
N GLY A 441 13.15 -23.51 -18.66
CA GLY A 441 13.79 -24.81 -18.80
C GLY A 441 14.81 -25.08 -17.69
N ARG A 442 15.63 -24.08 -17.34
CA ARG A 442 16.57 -24.16 -16.21
C ARG A 442 15.85 -24.31 -14.88
N PHE A 443 14.72 -23.62 -14.69
CA PHE A 443 13.88 -23.79 -13.51
C PHE A 443 13.41 -25.25 -13.37
N GLN A 444 12.92 -25.85 -14.46
CA GLN A 444 12.55 -27.27 -14.53
C GLN A 444 13.73 -28.20 -14.22
N SER A 445 14.91 -27.96 -14.79
CA SER A 445 16.07 -28.83 -14.58
C SER A 445 16.68 -28.71 -13.17
N MET A 446 16.73 -27.50 -12.62
CA MET A 446 17.21 -27.25 -11.26
C MET A 446 16.31 -27.90 -10.21
N LEU A 447 15.00 -27.98 -10.46
CA LEU A 447 14.01 -28.59 -9.56
C LEU A 447 13.70 -30.06 -9.87
N ALA A 448 14.40 -30.69 -10.81
CA ALA A 448 14.13 -32.08 -11.21
C ALA A 448 14.26 -33.09 -10.06
N ASP A 449 15.12 -32.80 -9.07
CA ASP A 449 15.30 -33.65 -7.87
C ASP A 449 14.49 -33.14 -6.66
N TYR A 450 13.68 -32.09 -6.82
CA TYR A 450 12.79 -31.60 -5.77
C TYR A 450 11.60 -32.56 -5.63
N PRO A 451 11.18 -32.93 -4.40
CA PRO A 451 10.05 -33.84 -4.20
C PRO A 451 8.72 -33.14 -4.50
N ALA A 452 8.37 -32.97 -5.78
CA ALA A 452 7.24 -32.14 -6.22
C ALA A 452 5.93 -32.40 -5.45
N LYS A 453 5.63 -33.65 -5.10
CA LYS A 453 4.44 -34.05 -4.34
C LYS A 453 4.32 -33.45 -2.92
N THR A 454 5.37 -32.81 -2.40
CA THR A 454 5.33 -32.10 -1.11
C THR A 454 4.84 -30.67 -1.25
N LEU A 455 4.69 -30.16 -2.48
CA LEU A 455 4.13 -28.83 -2.71
C LEU A 455 2.62 -28.86 -2.55
N HIS A 456 2.10 -27.81 -1.93
CA HIS A 456 0.66 -27.56 -1.80
C HIS A 456 0.10 -27.08 -3.15
N GLU A 457 -1.16 -27.43 -3.44
CA GLU A 457 -1.90 -26.77 -4.53
C GLU A 457 -2.36 -25.39 -4.04
N THR A 458 -1.68 -24.34 -4.51
CA THR A 458 -1.97 -22.96 -4.06
C THR A 458 -3.30 -22.44 -4.61
N ILE A 459 -3.68 -22.95 -5.79
CA ILE A 459 -5.00 -22.80 -6.38
C ILE A 459 -5.48 -24.21 -6.79
N PRO A 460 -6.43 -24.82 -6.05
CA PRO A 460 -6.96 -26.13 -6.38
C PRO A 460 -7.47 -26.19 -7.82
N GLY A 461 -7.11 -27.24 -8.56
CA GLY A 461 -7.56 -27.45 -9.93
C GLY A 461 -7.16 -26.31 -10.89
N PHE A 462 -6.01 -25.66 -10.67
CA PHE A 462 -5.60 -24.50 -11.51
C PHE A 462 -5.54 -24.83 -13.00
N HIS A 463 -4.81 -25.90 -13.35
CA HIS A 463 -4.71 -26.48 -14.70
C HIS A 463 -5.38 -27.86 -14.79
N ASP A 464 -6.46 -28.05 -14.03
CA ASP A 464 -7.39 -29.15 -14.28
C ASP A 464 -8.36 -28.72 -15.40
N THR A 465 -7.93 -28.89 -16.65
CA THR A 465 -8.71 -28.43 -17.81
C THR A 465 -10.09 -29.12 -17.88
N ARG A 466 -10.23 -30.35 -17.38
CA ARG A 466 -11.52 -31.07 -17.31
C ARG A 466 -12.46 -30.41 -16.31
N GLU A 467 -12.00 -30.11 -15.09
CA GLU A 467 -12.82 -29.39 -14.11
C GLU A 467 -13.22 -27.99 -14.62
N ARG A 468 -12.28 -27.29 -15.27
CA ARG A 468 -12.55 -25.99 -15.91
C ARG A 468 -13.59 -26.10 -17.01
N PHE A 469 -13.54 -27.15 -17.82
CA PHE A 469 -14.51 -27.41 -18.89
C PHE A 469 -15.92 -27.70 -18.36
N GLU A 470 -16.05 -28.52 -17.32
CA GLU A 470 -17.37 -28.76 -16.71
C GLU A 470 -17.91 -27.50 -16.01
N THR A 471 -17.04 -26.71 -15.38
CA THR A 471 -17.42 -25.41 -14.79
C THR A 471 -17.88 -24.42 -15.87
N PHE A 472 -17.20 -24.39 -17.01
CA PHE A 472 -17.61 -23.59 -18.16
C PHE A 472 -18.99 -23.99 -18.69
N LYS A 473 -19.25 -25.29 -18.88
CA LYS A 473 -20.57 -25.78 -19.30
C LYS A 473 -21.68 -25.35 -18.35
N LYS A 474 -21.42 -25.45 -17.05
CA LYS A 474 -22.36 -24.96 -16.03
C LYS A 474 -22.60 -23.45 -16.13
N ALA A 475 -21.56 -22.65 -16.32
CA ALA A 475 -21.70 -21.20 -16.49
C ALA A 475 -22.53 -20.84 -17.75
N VAL A 476 -22.38 -21.61 -18.84
CA VAL A 476 -23.19 -21.48 -20.06
C VAL A 476 -24.65 -21.85 -19.79
N GLU A 477 -24.93 -22.89 -19.00
CA GLU A 477 -26.29 -23.27 -18.63
C GLU A 477 -26.98 -22.24 -17.72
N GLU A 478 -26.23 -21.64 -16.79
CA GLU A 478 -26.75 -20.65 -15.85
C GLU A 478 -26.99 -19.28 -16.52
N ASP A 479 -26.16 -18.90 -17.50
CA ASP A 479 -26.23 -17.66 -18.28
C ASP A 479 -26.62 -16.43 -17.45
N VAL A 480 -25.95 -16.24 -16.31
CA VAL A 480 -26.33 -15.26 -15.26
C VAL A 480 -26.44 -13.81 -15.77
N CYS A 481 -25.76 -13.47 -16.85
CA CYS A 481 -25.78 -12.15 -17.47
C CYS A 481 -26.50 -12.10 -18.83
N SER A 482 -27.16 -13.18 -19.25
CA SER A 482 -27.86 -13.28 -20.55
C SER A 482 -26.95 -12.94 -21.74
N ARG A 483 -25.71 -13.44 -21.71
CA ARG A 483 -24.67 -13.17 -22.72
C ARG A 483 -24.42 -14.36 -23.63
N VAL A 484 -24.87 -15.57 -23.29
CA VAL A 484 -24.63 -16.81 -24.07
C VAL A 484 -25.07 -16.68 -25.53
N ASP A 485 -26.21 -16.05 -25.79
CA ASP A 485 -26.72 -15.85 -27.16
C ASP A 485 -25.81 -14.98 -28.04
N LEU A 486 -24.93 -14.17 -27.44
CA LEU A 486 -23.99 -13.30 -28.14
C LEU A 486 -22.70 -14.02 -28.56
N VAL A 487 -22.43 -15.21 -28.01
CA VAL A 487 -21.12 -15.88 -28.10
C VAL A 487 -21.24 -17.38 -28.43
N ARG A 488 -22.28 -17.75 -29.19
CA ARG A 488 -22.57 -19.16 -29.52
C ARG A 488 -21.45 -19.83 -30.32
N GLU A 489 -20.77 -19.09 -31.19
CA GLU A 489 -19.66 -19.63 -31.99
C GLU A 489 -18.44 -19.95 -31.11
N GLU A 490 -18.14 -19.07 -30.16
CA GLU A 490 -17.07 -19.24 -29.19
C GLU A 490 -17.35 -20.40 -28.22
N ILE A 491 -18.62 -20.57 -27.80
CA ILE A 491 -19.03 -21.72 -26.99
C ILE A 491 -18.85 -23.01 -27.78
N GLN A 492 -19.30 -23.04 -29.04
CA GLN A 492 -19.14 -24.24 -29.88
C GLN A 492 -17.66 -24.57 -30.10
N PHE A 493 -16.81 -23.55 -30.28
CA PHE A 493 -15.36 -23.74 -30.38
C PHE A 493 -14.77 -24.51 -29.19
N VAL A 494 -15.24 -24.19 -27.98
CA VAL A 494 -14.82 -24.87 -26.74
C VAL A 494 -15.33 -26.31 -26.71
N LEU A 495 -16.62 -26.52 -27.01
CA LEU A 495 -17.26 -27.85 -26.99
C LEU A 495 -16.70 -28.82 -28.04
N ASP A 496 -16.35 -28.31 -29.24
CA ASP A 496 -15.78 -29.11 -30.34
C ASP A 496 -14.39 -29.68 -30.02
N ARG A 497 -13.75 -29.20 -28.94
CA ARG A 497 -12.38 -29.56 -28.53
C ARG A 497 -12.34 -30.27 -27.17
N GLU A 498 -13.43 -30.91 -26.76
CA GLU A 498 -13.47 -31.66 -25.51
C GLU A 498 -12.42 -32.79 -25.48
N GLU A 499 -11.94 -33.30 -26.62
CA GLU A 499 -10.99 -34.41 -26.68
C GLU A 499 -9.61 -34.11 -26.08
N ILE A 500 -9.24 -32.83 -25.94
CA ILE A 500 -7.92 -32.46 -25.41
C ILE A 500 -7.89 -32.21 -23.91
N VAL A 501 -9.05 -32.07 -23.25
CA VAL A 501 -9.12 -31.57 -21.86
C VAL A 501 -8.50 -32.53 -20.83
N ASP A 502 -8.45 -33.83 -21.12
CA ASP A 502 -7.84 -34.84 -20.25
C ASP A 502 -6.39 -35.20 -20.63
N CYS A 503 -5.83 -34.59 -21.69
CA CYS A 503 -4.62 -35.07 -22.35
C CYS A 503 -3.45 -35.32 -21.39
N PHE A 504 -3.09 -34.35 -20.55
CA PHE A 504 -1.98 -34.52 -19.61
C PHE A 504 -2.36 -35.29 -18.35
N GLN A 505 -3.59 -35.17 -17.87
CA GLN A 505 -4.04 -35.93 -16.71
C GLN A 505 -4.01 -37.43 -16.99
N ASP A 506 -4.47 -37.88 -18.15
CA ASP A 506 -4.41 -39.29 -18.56
C ASP A 506 -2.97 -39.80 -18.70
N LEU A 507 -2.07 -38.96 -19.23
CA LEU A 507 -0.66 -39.31 -19.35
C LEU A 507 0.05 -39.36 -17.99
N LEU A 508 -0.29 -38.47 -17.05
CA LEU A 508 0.18 -38.51 -15.67
C LEU A 508 -0.36 -39.73 -14.93
N ARG A 509 -1.67 -40.02 -15.03
CA ARG A 509 -2.33 -41.18 -14.42
C ARG A 509 -1.76 -42.51 -14.93
N SER A 510 -1.47 -42.59 -16.24
CA SER A 510 -0.86 -43.76 -16.86
C SER A 510 0.65 -43.89 -16.65
N GLY A 511 1.30 -42.86 -16.06
CA GLY A 511 2.75 -42.84 -15.81
C GLY A 511 3.59 -42.67 -17.08
N LYS A 512 2.99 -42.23 -18.20
CA LYS A 512 3.73 -41.94 -19.45
C LYS A 512 4.52 -40.64 -19.36
N ILE A 513 4.10 -39.71 -18.52
CA ILE A 513 4.82 -38.49 -18.13
C ILE A 513 4.87 -38.41 -16.61
N SER A 514 5.77 -37.59 -16.06
CA SER A 514 5.99 -37.47 -14.62
C SER A 514 5.44 -36.17 -14.06
N PHE A 515 4.97 -36.20 -12.80
CA PHE A 515 4.73 -34.98 -12.03
C PHE A 515 6.06 -34.25 -11.81
N ARG A 516 6.07 -32.95 -12.07
CA ARG A 516 7.21 -32.04 -11.89
C ARG A 516 6.80 -30.86 -11.04
N VAL A 517 7.77 -30.14 -10.51
CA VAL A 517 7.52 -28.79 -10.02
C VAL A 517 7.28 -27.90 -11.24
N THR A 518 6.09 -27.32 -11.35
CA THR A 518 5.76 -26.39 -12.43
C THR A 518 5.56 -24.99 -11.88
N HIS A 519 5.85 -23.99 -12.71
CA HIS A 519 5.64 -22.59 -12.39
C HIS A 519 4.16 -22.21 -12.53
N ASN A 520 3.49 -22.72 -13.57
CA ASN A 520 2.08 -22.53 -13.91
C ASN A 520 1.66 -21.11 -14.32
N ASP A 521 2.52 -20.08 -14.14
CA ASP A 521 2.31 -18.74 -14.73
C ASP A 521 3.55 -18.22 -15.47
N THR A 522 3.89 -18.84 -16.60
CA THR A 522 5.18 -18.65 -17.28
C THR A 522 5.17 -17.50 -18.29
N LYS A 523 4.54 -16.40 -17.95
CA LYS A 523 4.63 -15.16 -18.73
C LYS A 523 6.09 -14.71 -18.80
N ILE A 524 6.50 -14.17 -19.95
CA ILE A 524 7.89 -13.75 -20.12
C ILE A 524 8.32 -12.64 -19.16
N ASN A 525 7.38 -11.79 -18.70
CA ASN A 525 7.65 -10.75 -17.71
C ASN A 525 7.90 -11.31 -16.30
N ASN A 526 7.61 -12.60 -16.06
CA ASN A 526 8.02 -13.34 -14.87
C ASN A 526 9.47 -13.88 -14.97
N VAL A 527 10.20 -13.51 -16.03
CA VAL A 527 11.65 -13.72 -16.13
C VAL A 527 12.37 -12.38 -16.02
N LEU A 528 13.16 -12.23 -14.97
CA LEU A 528 14.13 -11.15 -14.87
C LEU A 528 15.34 -11.49 -15.73
N MET A 529 15.66 -10.59 -16.65
CA MET A 529 16.83 -10.69 -17.52
C MET A 529 17.89 -9.68 -17.08
N ASP A 530 19.16 -10.04 -17.19
CA ASP A 530 20.26 -9.11 -16.91
C ASP A 530 20.23 -7.94 -17.91
N LYS A 531 20.33 -6.71 -17.41
CA LYS A 531 20.12 -5.50 -18.20
C LYS A 531 21.11 -5.38 -19.37
N ASP A 532 22.34 -5.82 -19.17
CA ASP A 532 23.43 -5.67 -20.14
C ASP A 532 23.53 -6.88 -21.06
N THR A 533 23.49 -8.09 -20.52
CA THR A 533 23.70 -9.33 -21.28
C THR A 533 22.42 -9.93 -21.85
N LYS A 534 21.24 -9.48 -21.40
CA LYS A 534 19.91 -10.00 -21.77
C LYS A 534 19.64 -11.46 -21.40
N LYS A 535 20.55 -12.10 -20.66
CA LYS A 535 20.36 -13.47 -20.21
C LYS A 535 19.26 -13.56 -19.16
N GLY A 536 18.43 -14.59 -19.25
CA GLY A 536 17.45 -14.90 -18.20
C GLY A 536 18.16 -15.31 -16.91
N ILE A 537 18.00 -14.53 -15.84
CA ILE A 537 18.70 -14.75 -14.57
C ILE A 537 17.82 -15.33 -13.48
N CYS A 538 16.57 -14.89 -13.35
CA CYS A 538 15.70 -15.30 -12.25
C CYS A 538 14.25 -15.41 -12.72
N VAL A 539 13.63 -16.55 -12.43
CA VAL A 539 12.18 -16.71 -12.53
C VAL A 539 11.55 -16.17 -11.24
N ILE A 540 10.57 -15.30 -11.38
CA ILE A 540 9.84 -14.64 -10.28
C ILE A 540 8.36 -15.01 -10.34
N ASP A 541 7.56 -14.50 -9.41
CA ASP A 541 6.11 -14.78 -9.30
C ASP A 541 5.78 -16.25 -9.04
N LEU A 542 6.42 -16.80 -8.00
CA LEU A 542 6.37 -18.22 -7.65
C LEU A 542 5.06 -18.66 -6.96
N ASP A 543 3.99 -17.89 -7.08
CA ASP A 543 2.75 -18.07 -6.31
C ASP A 543 1.93 -19.27 -6.77
N THR A 544 2.09 -19.61 -8.04
CA THR A 544 1.43 -20.77 -8.65
C THR A 544 2.39 -21.95 -8.76
N VAL A 545 3.54 -21.93 -8.07
CA VAL A 545 4.45 -23.08 -8.04
C VAL A 545 3.84 -24.23 -7.25
N MET A 546 3.57 -25.34 -7.95
CA MET A 546 2.91 -26.53 -7.41
C MET A 546 3.21 -27.75 -8.32
N PRO A 547 2.71 -28.96 -8.01
CA PRO A 547 2.90 -30.11 -8.87
C PRO A 547 2.14 -29.97 -10.19
N GLY A 548 2.76 -30.32 -11.31
CA GLY A 548 2.11 -30.29 -12.63
C GLY A 548 2.90 -31.00 -13.72
N ALA A 549 2.56 -30.69 -14.98
CA ALA A 549 3.27 -31.19 -16.16
C ALA A 549 4.09 -30.07 -16.81
N ALA A 550 5.36 -30.34 -17.13
CA ALA A 550 6.25 -29.34 -17.74
C ALA A 550 5.72 -28.73 -19.06
N MET A 551 4.86 -29.46 -19.76
CA MET A 551 4.20 -28.99 -20.98
C MET A 551 3.22 -27.84 -20.71
N ASN A 552 2.68 -27.71 -19.49
CA ASN A 552 1.85 -26.58 -19.10
C ASN A 552 2.69 -25.30 -19.05
N ASP A 553 3.83 -25.33 -18.35
CA ASP A 553 4.79 -24.22 -18.31
C ASP A 553 5.27 -23.84 -19.72
N PHE A 554 5.65 -24.81 -20.54
CA PHE A 554 6.03 -24.49 -21.92
C PHE A 554 4.86 -23.87 -22.71
N GLY A 555 3.66 -24.42 -22.54
CA GLY A 555 2.48 -23.99 -23.26
C GLY A 555 2.05 -22.58 -22.93
N ASP A 556 2.05 -22.21 -21.65
CA ASP A 556 1.67 -20.87 -21.21
C ASP A 556 2.72 -19.82 -21.61
N ALA A 557 4.01 -20.18 -21.63
CA ALA A 557 5.06 -19.33 -22.19
C ALA A 557 4.86 -19.05 -23.69
N VAL A 558 4.53 -20.08 -24.48
CA VAL A 558 4.28 -19.95 -25.93
C VAL A 558 3.02 -19.15 -26.21
N ARG A 559 1.95 -19.38 -25.46
CA ARG A 559 0.64 -18.73 -25.64
C ARG A 559 0.74 -17.21 -25.72
N ILE A 560 1.57 -16.62 -24.86
CA ILE A 560 1.83 -15.17 -24.86
C ILE A 560 3.04 -14.84 -25.73
N GLY A 561 4.16 -15.54 -25.54
CA GLY A 561 5.44 -15.17 -26.13
C GLY A 561 5.52 -15.35 -27.64
N ALA A 562 4.77 -16.28 -28.22
CA ALA A 562 4.76 -16.54 -29.67
C ALA A 562 3.53 -15.94 -30.39
N SER A 563 2.69 -15.17 -29.70
CA SER A 563 1.60 -14.43 -30.33
C SER A 563 2.13 -13.15 -30.98
N THR A 564 1.66 -12.84 -32.20
CA THR A 564 2.02 -11.61 -32.92
C THR A 564 1.21 -10.38 -32.50
N ALA A 565 0.28 -10.54 -31.56
CA ALA A 565 -0.55 -9.47 -31.04
C ALA A 565 -0.74 -9.59 -29.52
N LEU A 566 -1.21 -8.49 -28.93
CA LEU A 566 -1.65 -8.45 -27.53
C LEU A 566 -2.79 -9.43 -27.27
N GLU A 567 -2.91 -9.86 -26.02
CA GLU A 567 -3.90 -10.86 -25.60
C GLU A 567 -5.35 -10.43 -25.88
N ASP A 568 -5.65 -9.14 -25.91
CA ASP A 568 -6.98 -8.56 -26.12
C ASP A 568 -7.14 -7.79 -27.45
N GLU A 569 -6.31 -8.10 -28.46
CA GLU A 569 -6.40 -7.50 -29.80
C GLU A 569 -7.76 -7.76 -30.45
N GLN A 570 -8.40 -6.68 -30.92
CA GLN A 570 -9.74 -6.74 -31.52
C GLN A 570 -9.69 -7.13 -32.99
N ASN A 571 -8.58 -6.86 -33.68
CA ASN A 571 -8.36 -7.27 -35.05
C ASN A 571 -7.68 -8.64 -35.13
N LEU A 572 -8.49 -9.70 -35.23
CA LEU A 572 -8.03 -11.09 -35.28
C LEU A 572 -7.18 -11.43 -36.52
N ASP A 573 -7.15 -10.59 -37.56
CA ASP A 573 -6.23 -10.79 -38.70
C ASP A 573 -4.76 -10.59 -38.32
N LYS A 574 -4.50 -9.92 -37.20
CA LYS A 574 -3.15 -9.73 -36.65
C LYS A 574 -2.69 -10.85 -35.73
N VAL A 575 -3.57 -11.79 -35.40
CA VAL A 575 -3.34 -12.79 -34.36
C VAL A 575 -2.96 -14.12 -35.03
N TRP A 576 -1.70 -14.52 -34.90
CA TRP A 576 -1.22 -15.85 -35.24
C TRP A 576 -0.06 -16.27 -34.33
N CYS A 577 0.21 -17.59 -34.28
CA CYS A 577 1.40 -18.13 -33.64
C CYS A 577 2.58 -17.99 -34.60
N ASP A 578 3.56 -17.17 -34.23
CA ASP A 578 4.80 -17.03 -35.00
C ASP A 578 5.69 -18.25 -34.79
N LEU A 579 6.08 -18.92 -35.89
CA LEU A 579 6.83 -20.16 -35.83
C LEU A 579 8.32 -19.95 -35.51
N GLU A 580 8.88 -18.77 -35.80
CA GLU A 580 10.24 -18.41 -35.41
C GLU A 580 10.31 -18.18 -33.90
N LEU A 581 9.34 -17.45 -33.34
CA LEU A 581 9.20 -17.28 -31.90
C LEU A 581 8.93 -18.61 -31.19
N PHE A 582 8.04 -19.45 -31.73
CA PHE A 582 7.80 -20.79 -31.20
C PHE A 582 9.07 -21.64 -31.18
N GLU A 583 9.84 -21.67 -32.27
CA GLU A 583 11.10 -22.42 -32.35
C GLU A 583 12.14 -21.87 -31.36
N ALA A 584 12.26 -20.55 -31.22
CA ALA A 584 13.14 -19.93 -30.24
C ALA A 584 12.79 -20.34 -28.80
N CYS A 585 11.51 -20.27 -28.43
CA CYS A 585 11.03 -20.71 -27.12
C CYS A 585 11.31 -22.20 -26.88
N ALA A 586 10.94 -23.05 -27.84
CA ALA A 586 11.13 -24.51 -27.76
C ALA A 586 12.60 -24.88 -27.60
N LYS A 587 13.48 -24.28 -28.42
CA LYS A 587 14.93 -24.48 -28.32
C LYS A 587 15.44 -24.11 -26.93
N GLY A 588 15.12 -22.90 -26.45
CA GLY A 588 15.55 -22.42 -25.13
C GLY A 588 15.07 -23.34 -24.01
N PHE A 589 13.78 -23.68 -24.01
CA PHE A 589 13.17 -24.54 -22.99
C PHE A 589 13.79 -25.93 -22.93
N ILE A 590 13.98 -26.58 -24.08
CA ILE A 590 14.56 -27.93 -24.16
C ILE A 590 16.04 -27.90 -23.72
N GLU A 591 16.82 -26.93 -24.19
CA GLU A 591 18.23 -26.76 -23.79
C GLU A 591 18.34 -26.48 -22.29
N GLY A 592 17.48 -25.61 -21.75
CA GLY A 592 17.44 -25.27 -20.32
C GLY A 592 17.07 -26.46 -19.43
N CYS A 593 16.20 -27.33 -19.93
CA CYS A 593 15.84 -28.57 -19.24
C CYS A 593 17.02 -29.54 -19.10
N GLY A 594 18.12 -29.35 -19.84
CA GLY A 594 19.38 -30.07 -19.62
C GLY A 594 19.25 -31.60 -19.67
N GLY A 595 18.37 -32.11 -20.53
CA GLY A 595 18.12 -33.56 -20.68
C GLY A 595 17.27 -34.19 -19.56
N LYS A 596 16.62 -33.38 -18.70
CA LYS A 596 15.74 -33.89 -17.63
C LYS A 596 14.33 -34.23 -18.10
N LEU A 597 13.94 -33.83 -19.31
CA LEU A 597 12.70 -34.24 -19.95
C LEU A 597 12.89 -35.56 -20.69
N SER A 598 11.89 -36.44 -20.60
CA SER A 598 11.80 -37.62 -21.45
C SER A 598 11.48 -37.23 -22.90
N GLN A 599 11.81 -38.13 -23.84
CA GLN A 599 11.42 -37.95 -25.24
C GLN A 599 9.91 -37.80 -25.43
N GLU A 600 9.10 -38.43 -24.57
CA GLU A 600 7.65 -38.32 -24.66
C GLU A 600 7.16 -36.94 -24.21
N GLU A 601 7.73 -36.38 -23.14
CA GLU A 601 7.44 -35.01 -22.71
C GLU A 601 7.84 -33.98 -23.77
N ILE A 602 9.01 -34.16 -24.41
CA ILE A 602 9.45 -33.25 -25.49
C ILE A 602 8.46 -33.29 -26.66
N LYS A 603 8.00 -34.47 -27.10
CA LYS A 603 7.00 -34.57 -28.19
C LYS A 603 5.68 -33.88 -27.87
N LEU A 604 5.34 -33.73 -26.60
CA LEU A 604 4.07 -33.14 -26.14
C LEU A 604 4.12 -31.62 -25.98
N LEU A 605 5.28 -30.97 -26.17
CA LEU A 605 5.40 -29.51 -26.08
C LEU A 605 4.42 -28.75 -27.01
N PRO A 606 4.22 -29.13 -28.30
CA PRO A 606 3.19 -28.49 -29.13
C PRO A 606 1.76 -28.66 -28.59
N MET A 607 1.47 -29.80 -27.94
CA MET A 607 0.18 -30.01 -27.28
C MET A 607 0.02 -29.13 -26.05
N GLY A 608 1.11 -28.87 -25.32
CA GLY A 608 1.13 -27.91 -24.22
C GLY A 608 0.70 -26.52 -24.68
N ALA A 609 1.29 -26.02 -25.76
CA ALA A 609 0.92 -24.73 -26.36
C ALA A 609 -0.56 -24.69 -26.78
N ARG A 610 -1.08 -25.75 -27.40
CA ARG A 610 -2.50 -25.84 -27.79
C ARG A 610 -3.42 -25.84 -26.56
N LEU A 611 -3.14 -26.69 -25.58
CA LEU A 611 -4.00 -26.88 -24.41
C LEU A 611 -4.04 -25.64 -23.51
N MET A 612 -2.89 -25.03 -23.23
CA MET A 612 -2.81 -23.84 -22.38
C MET A 612 -3.49 -22.63 -23.02
N THR A 613 -3.33 -22.44 -24.33
CA THR A 613 -4.06 -21.41 -25.08
C THR A 613 -5.56 -21.67 -25.04
N TYR A 614 -5.99 -22.91 -25.25
CA TYR A 614 -7.40 -23.32 -25.18
C TYR A 614 -8.02 -23.09 -23.80
N GLU A 615 -7.37 -23.58 -22.73
CA GLU A 615 -7.85 -23.45 -21.36
C GLU A 615 -7.99 -21.98 -20.97
N CYS A 616 -7.00 -21.15 -21.30
CA CYS A 616 -7.03 -19.72 -21.03
C CYS A 616 -8.19 -19.02 -21.77
N GLY A 617 -8.36 -19.32 -23.08
CA GLY A 617 -9.47 -18.79 -23.87
C GLY A 617 -10.84 -19.17 -23.31
N MET A 618 -11.01 -20.43 -22.89
CA MET A 618 -12.22 -20.91 -22.23
C MET A 618 -12.50 -20.17 -20.92
N ARG A 619 -11.46 -19.92 -20.10
CA ARG A 619 -11.59 -19.16 -18.85
C ARG A 619 -12.01 -17.71 -19.09
N PHE A 620 -11.47 -17.05 -20.12
CA PHE A 620 -11.90 -15.70 -20.49
C PHE A 620 -13.35 -15.66 -20.99
N LEU A 621 -13.76 -16.63 -21.81
CA LEU A 621 -15.14 -16.72 -22.28
C LEU A 621 -16.11 -16.97 -21.13
N MET A 622 -15.77 -17.88 -20.21
CA MET A 622 -16.55 -18.16 -19.01
C MET A 622 -16.75 -16.89 -18.17
N ASP A 623 -15.67 -16.15 -17.91
CA ASP A 623 -15.72 -14.94 -17.10
C ASP A 623 -16.58 -13.85 -17.77
N TYR A 624 -16.48 -13.71 -19.10
CA TYR A 624 -17.37 -12.83 -19.85
C TYR A 624 -18.84 -13.21 -19.68
N ILE A 625 -19.19 -14.51 -19.74
CA ILE A 625 -20.57 -14.98 -19.53
C ILE A 625 -21.05 -14.69 -18.10
N GLN A 626 -20.15 -14.76 -17.12
CA GLN A 626 -20.45 -14.53 -15.69
C GLN A 626 -20.46 -13.05 -15.28
N GLY A 627 -20.13 -12.13 -16.19
CA GLY A 627 -20.17 -10.69 -15.92
C GLY A 627 -18.83 -10.08 -15.52
N ASP A 628 -17.71 -10.68 -15.95
CA ASP A 628 -16.35 -10.15 -15.79
C ASP A 628 -15.94 -10.01 -14.31
N ILE A 629 -16.11 -11.09 -13.54
CA ILE A 629 -15.95 -11.12 -12.08
C ILE A 629 -14.58 -11.64 -11.63
N TYR A 630 -13.87 -12.37 -12.49
CA TYR A 630 -12.59 -13.00 -12.19
C TYR A 630 -11.41 -12.19 -12.72
N PHE A 631 -11.39 -11.86 -14.02
CA PHE A 631 -10.31 -11.09 -14.63
C PHE A 631 -10.65 -9.61 -14.63
N LYS A 632 -9.69 -8.78 -14.22
CA LYS A 632 -9.82 -7.32 -14.29
C LYS A 632 -10.00 -6.89 -15.75
N ILE A 633 -11.00 -6.04 -15.98
CA ILE A 633 -11.27 -5.38 -17.25
C ILE A 633 -11.07 -3.87 -17.14
N HIS A 634 -10.59 -3.28 -18.22
CA HIS A 634 -10.43 -1.83 -18.40
C HIS A 634 -11.46 -1.26 -19.39
N ARG A 635 -12.19 -2.13 -20.08
CA ARG A 635 -13.24 -1.77 -21.03
C ARG A 635 -14.29 -2.89 -21.12
N PRO A 636 -15.56 -2.56 -21.43
CA PRO A 636 -16.57 -3.57 -21.73
C PRO A 636 -16.12 -4.51 -22.86
N GLY A 637 -16.42 -5.81 -22.72
CA GLY A 637 -16.12 -6.83 -23.73
C GLY A 637 -14.65 -7.27 -23.81
N GLN A 638 -13.77 -6.78 -22.93
CA GLN A 638 -12.34 -7.13 -23.00
C GLN A 638 -12.08 -8.63 -22.85
N ASN A 639 -12.76 -9.32 -21.94
CA ASN A 639 -12.60 -10.76 -21.79
C ASN A 639 -13.09 -11.55 -23.02
N LEU A 640 -14.13 -11.08 -23.72
CA LEU A 640 -14.55 -11.70 -24.98
C LEU A 640 -13.47 -11.55 -26.07
N ASP A 641 -12.87 -10.36 -26.19
CA ASP A 641 -11.77 -10.15 -27.13
C ASP A 641 -10.56 -11.02 -26.77
N ARG A 642 -10.24 -11.15 -25.48
CA ARG A 642 -9.20 -12.08 -25.01
C ARG A 642 -9.48 -13.52 -25.41
N ALA A 643 -10.70 -14.01 -25.16
CA ALA A 643 -11.11 -15.36 -25.55
C ALA A 643 -10.94 -15.60 -27.05
N ARG A 644 -11.38 -14.64 -27.89
CA ARG A 644 -11.27 -14.72 -29.36
C ARG A 644 -9.82 -14.77 -29.84
N THR A 645 -8.93 -13.96 -29.26
CA THR A 645 -7.49 -14.03 -29.55
C THR A 645 -6.94 -15.41 -29.25
N GLN A 646 -7.27 -15.99 -28.09
CA GLN A 646 -6.82 -17.33 -27.73
C GLN A 646 -7.36 -18.40 -28.70
N PHE A 647 -8.64 -18.35 -29.06
CA PHE A 647 -9.23 -19.32 -30.00
C PHE A 647 -8.67 -19.20 -31.42
N LYS A 648 -8.35 -17.97 -31.85
CA LYS A 648 -7.64 -17.72 -33.11
C LYS A 648 -6.23 -18.34 -33.09
N LEU A 649 -5.49 -18.19 -32.00
CA LEU A 649 -4.18 -18.82 -31.80
C LEU A 649 -4.28 -20.36 -31.82
N VAL A 650 -5.25 -20.95 -31.11
CA VAL A 650 -5.48 -22.41 -31.13
C VAL A 650 -5.74 -22.90 -32.56
N SER A 651 -6.63 -22.22 -33.29
CA SER A 651 -6.94 -22.57 -34.68
C SER A 651 -5.71 -22.49 -35.58
N ASP A 652 -4.88 -21.46 -35.41
CA ASP A 652 -3.66 -21.29 -36.18
C ASP A 652 -2.59 -22.35 -35.85
N MET A 653 -2.43 -22.70 -34.57
CA MET A 653 -1.57 -23.81 -34.12
C MET A 653 -2.03 -25.15 -34.71
N GLU A 654 -3.34 -25.40 -34.77
CA GLU A 654 -3.92 -26.59 -35.38
C GLU A 654 -3.61 -26.67 -36.88
N HIS A 655 -3.72 -25.55 -37.62
CA HIS A 655 -3.32 -25.49 -39.03
C HIS A 655 -1.81 -25.72 -39.23
N LYS A 656 -0.98 -25.26 -38.28
CA LYS A 656 0.48 -25.37 -38.31
C LYS A 656 1.02 -26.62 -37.60
N TRP A 657 0.15 -27.53 -37.15
CA TRP A 657 0.47 -28.63 -36.24
C TRP A 657 1.70 -29.44 -36.65
N LYS A 658 1.75 -29.87 -37.93
CA LYS A 658 2.86 -30.69 -38.43
C LYS A 658 4.20 -29.96 -38.41
N VAL A 659 4.19 -28.64 -38.63
CA VAL A 659 5.40 -27.83 -38.60
C VAL A 659 5.90 -27.67 -37.16
N MET A 660 5.00 -27.41 -36.20
CA MET A 660 5.32 -27.34 -34.78
C MET A 660 5.91 -28.66 -34.25
N GLU A 661 5.30 -29.80 -34.61
CA GLU A 661 5.86 -31.13 -34.28
C GLU A 661 7.28 -31.31 -34.84
N ASN A 662 7.50 -30.91 -36.09
CA ASN A 662 8.79 -31.07 -36.74
C ASN A 662 9.85 -30.17 -36.12
N ILE A 663 9.50 -28.93 -35.73
CA ILE A 663 10.39 -28.01 -35.01
C ILE A 663 10.89 -28.67 -33.73
N VAL A 664 9.98 -29.16 -32.88
CA VAL A 664 10.36 -29.76 -31.60
C VAL A 664 11.19 -31.03 -31.79
N LYS A 665 10.87 -31.85 -32.80
CA LYS A 665 11.65 -33.06 -33.15
C LYS A 665 13.12 -32.78 -33.53
N LYS A 666 13.47 -31.56 -33.95
CA LYS A 666 14.87 -31.20 -34.25
C LYS A 666 15.77 -31.26 -33.00
N TYR A 667 15.17 -31.16 -31.81
CA TYR A 667 15.88 -31.01 -30.53
C TYR A 667 15.74 -32.25 -29.63
N MET A 668 15.30 -33.38 -30.18
CA MET A 668 15.07 -34.65 -29.47
C MET A 668 16.29 -35.58 -29.42
#